data_AF-A0A8D0HJ81-F1
#
_entry.id   AF-A0A8D0HJ81-F1
#
_cell.length_a   1.000
_cell.length_b   1.000
_cell.length_c   1.000
_cell.angle_alpha   90.00
_cell.angle_beta   90.00
_cell.angle_gamma   90.00
#
_symmetry.space_group_name_H-M   'P 1'
#
loop_
_entity.id
_entity.type
_entity.pdbx_description
1 polymer ?
#
loop_
_entity_poly.entity_id
_entity_poly.type
_entity_poly.pdbx_seq_one_letter_code
_entity_poly.pdbx_strand_id
1 'polypeptide(L)'
;MSTAAERKFINLRKRLDQLGYRHPLGVESLPLVEKIFSDLVHTTESLRSTKLSSGKIEKECSNVDVVLEPYKAENGRLTRENNELHLDILNLKEQSDRQVKDLKATLRKIEHDTADMKFLNNQYIHKIRSLERDNKAKTERIQQLQEKNLQAVVQTPGGRKRNIPFRRQRMQIDQPAPPSGIICYPIPQPDEPYVADLLEVADNRIHELQLELSGLQEKLEIAEHGVKNYKQQVDLRDREIERLGLIFDAGRSHDVISLEARNKSNEKIIAQLNLQVEYLQQTNRELEIRIQYLLNSKQNVTSEVVHLSNKNEELCQELSEIDHLAQRMERRREIVLETADKEIGEAKVSKYCNLLYINNMIQFPPKSFPTPLKEHKIYPPYFKFLKMLEGGIVLGDKSPSRLDAFVKSLEDDRDHYKREVDYLQKLVKRRFSPLRKNPETVIFIFSKGYRKSNYEDLRLVTRERDELQSMLDRFEKHMIEIQSKVKLLTSEKDKLSILYEQSQDELNSLRKEAKCTLVSQSHAEEERNVALSDFRRMMSEKESLRDKLKVQEEAAALEKSKMEQNILELGNTIHALEAETCDLMTTISELKDRIASLEDELKAKSQQVSQSSDESSQFKTELSSLQLLNEQLQKSLDDIQCRFSLKEDELQSAHEEILILEEKIERLHHTKSSHDETMNVLRGTINVLDKEKDSLQDTVDEKTEKIAYLDDNLANKEKMIAHLKQTISQLESSLDQVKDAMSSRHREQASLRRQLDAVQAEIGETGRVKEMALKENRRLQDDLTTMTRENQAITAELEETIHDKEEMKTRVHNYITEVSRFESLMTAKEQENRELLEKFRLLHSQAEGWEVKAHQAEGESSSVRLELLSVDTERRHLRERVELLEKEIQEHISAHQVYESQISSVAKNMSRLEETLKHEKEEKNSVLADLASVRELCVKLETSKELLSRQLTSKKIDYERILTELEDVKSEAELLKKQLASERLTIQNLEVLLATSRDKEFQNHLTSHEKDSEIQLLKDKLTLAESKLTSHNREVSVLRSKVAQLQTDYDILKRQLTTERFERERAIQEMRRHGLTTSLRTSSPLSSTLRSPSHSPERALIRMEGTTTEK
;
A
#
# COMPACT_ATOMS: atom_id res chain seq x y z
N MET A 1 -114.49 40.81 -88.25
CA MET A 1 -113.05 40.72 -87.92
C MET A 1 -112.75 41.45 -86.60
N SER A 2 -113.35 41.03 -85.47
CA SER A 2 -113.02 41.57 -84.15
C SER A 2 -113.12 40.44 -83.12
N THR A 3 -111.98 39.98 -82.63
CA THR A 3 -111.88 38.91 -81.61
C THR A 3 -110.54 38.92 -80.87
N ALA A 4 -109.45 39.39 -81.50
CA ALA A 4 -108.13 39.48 -80.87
C ALA A 4 -108.02 40.67 -79.88
N ALA A 5 -108.48 41.86 -80.29
CA ALA A 5 -108.47 43.06 -79.46
C ALA A 5 -109.34 42.91 -78.21
N GLU A 6 -110.55 42.36 -78.36
CA GLU A 6 -111.48 42.08 -77.25
C GLU A 6 -110.87 41.10 -76.21
N ARG A 7 -110.19 40.04 -76.66
CA ARG A 7 -109.48 39.12 -75.74
C ARG A 7 -108.35 39.82 -74.99
N LYS A 8 -107.55 40.65 -75.67
CA LYS A 8 -106.52 41.49 -75.03
C LYS A 8 -107.13 42.45 -74.01
N PHE A 9 -108.22 43.13 -74.38
CA PHE A 9 -108.96 44.04 -73.49
C PHE A 9 -109.45 43.33 -72.23
N ILE A 10 -110.14 42.20 -72.37
CA ILE A 10 -110.66 41.41 -71.24
C ILE A 10 -109.52 40.89 -70.35
N ASN A 11 -108.40 40.45 -70.94
CA ASN A 11 -107.25 39.93 -70.17
C ASN A 11 -106.50 41.04 -69.42
N LEU A 12 -106.19 42.17 -70.08
CA LEU A 12 -105.57 43.31 -69.40
C LEU A 12 -106.51 43.87 -68.32
N ARG A 13 -107.81 43.99 -68.64
CA ARG A 13 -108.81 44.47 -67.69
C ARG A 13 -108.88 43.62 -66.43
N LYS A 14 -108.86 42.28 -66.56
CA LYS A 14 -108.78 41.37 -65.41
C LYS A 14 -107.52 41.60 -64.56
N ARG A 15 -106.35 41.79 -65.18
CA ARG A 15 -105.09 42.08 -64.45
C ARG A 15 -105.13 43.45 -63.75
N LEU A 16 -105.78 44.45 -64.35
CA LEU A 16 -105.99 45.77 -63.75
C LEU A 16 -107.01 45.76 -62.61
N ASP A 17 -108.15 45.08 -62.76
CA ASP A 17 -109.16 44.91 -61.69
C ASP A 17 -108.58 44.13 -60.48
N GLN A 18 -107.70 43.14 -60.73
CA GLN A 18 -106.98 42.40 -59.67
C GLN A 18 -106.05 43.30 -58.84
N LEU A 19 -105.59 44.42 -59.40
CA LEU A 19 -104.76 45.43 -58.74
C LEU A 19 -105.56 46.70 -58.37
N GLY A 20 -106.89 46.63 -58.42
CA GLY A 20 -107.79 47.71 -57.98
C GLY A 20 -108.03 48.84 -58.98
N TYR A 21 -107.41 48.81 -60.17
CA TYR A 21 -107.56 49.86 -61.19
C TYR A 21 -108.88 49.75 -61.95
N ARG A 22 -109.99 50.16 -61.30
CA ARG A 22 -111.35 49.93 -61.81
C ARG A 22 -111.87 50.95 -62.84
N HIS A 23 -111.18 52.07 -63.08
CA HIS A 23 -111.59 53.14 -64.01
C HIS A 23 -111.90 52.62 -65.44
N PRO A 24 -112.86 53.21 -66.17
CA PRO A 24 -113.20 52.76 -67.53
C PRO A 24 -112.01 52.93 -68.49
N LEU A 25 -111.79 51.93 -69.35
CA LEU A 25 -110.70 51.89 -70.33
C LEU A 25 -111.28 51.93 -71.75
N GLY A 26 -110.78 52.82 -72.60
CA GLY A 26 -111.12 52.87 -74.02
C GLY A 26 -110.31 51.86 -74.85
N VAL A 27 -110.80 51.50 -76.03
CA VAL A 27 -110.09 50.56 -76.92
C VAL A 27 -108.79 51.18 -77.46
N GLU A 28 -108.80 52.48 -77.80
CA GLU A 28 -107.63 53.20 -78.33
C GLU A 28 -106.42 53.22 -77.37
N SER A 29 -106.65 53.28 -76.06
CA SER A 29 -105.58 53.31 -75.05
C SER A 29 -105.08 51.94 -74.63
N LEU A 30 -105.70 50.85 -75.11
CA LEU A 30 -105.36 49.47 -74.76
C LEU A 30 -103.86 49.13 -74.97
N PRO A 31 -103.20 49.46 -76.11
CA PRO A 31 -101.81 49.06 -76.34
C PRO A 31 -100.82 49.78 -75.42
N LEU A 32 -101.09 51.06 -75.11
CA LEU A 32 -100.24 51.87 -74.23
C LEU A 32 -100.34 51.37 -72.78
N VAL A 33 -101.56 51.09 -72.29
CA VAL A 33 -101.76 50.54 -70.95
C VAL A 33 -101.24 49.10 -70.85
N GLU A 34 -101.37 48.27 -71.89
CA GLU A 34 -100.79 46.92 -71.93
C GLU A 34 -99.25 46.96 -71.79
N LYS A 35 -98.60 47.93 -72.44
CA LYS A 35 -97.15 48.12 -72.33
C LYS A 35 -96.74 48.68 -70.98
N ILE A 36 -97.28 49.82 -70.53
CA ILE A 36 -96.96 50.43 -69.23
C ILE A 36 -97.18 49.43 -68.08
N PHE A 37 -98.25 48.63 -68.16
CA PHE A 37 -98.52 47.59 -67.17
C PHE A 37 -97.48 46.47 -67.17
N SER A 38 -97.00 46.05 -68.35
CA SER A 38 -95.95 45.04 -68.47
C SER A 38 -94.59 45.56 -67.99
N ASP A 39 -94.27 46.81 -68.30
CA ASP A 39 -93.06 47.50 -67.82
C ASP A 39 -93.10 47.69 -66.29
N LEU A 40 -94.27 48.00 -65.70
CA LEU A 40 -94.48 48.09 -64.25
C LEU A 40 -94.35 46.73 -63.55
N VAL A 41 -94.86 45.65 -64.15
CA VAL A 41 -94.68 44.29 -63.63
C VAL A 41 -93.20 43.90 -63.69
N HIS A 42 -92.52 44.09 -64.83
CA HIS A 42 -91.09 43.77 -64.95
C HIS A 42 -90.22 44.59 -64.00
N THR A 43 -90.49 45.88 -63.79
CA THR A 43 -89.72 46.71 -62.86
C THR A 43 -89.98 46.33 -61.40
N THR A 44 -91.22 45.99 -61.02
CA THR A 44 -91.52 45.53 -59.65
C THR A 44 -91.00 44.12 -59.36
N GLU A 45 -91.03 43.20 -60.33
CA GLU A 45 -90.39 41.88 -60.23
C GLU A 45 -88.87 41.99 -60.18
N SER A 46 -88.25 42.86 -60.99
CA SER A 46 -86.82 43.14 -60.95
C SER A 46 -86.40 43.74 -59.61
N LEU A 47 -87.15 44.73 -59.10
CA LEU A 47 -86.90 45.33 -57.77
C LEU A 47 -87.07 44.32 -56.64
N ARG A 48 -87.99 43.35 -56.78
CA ARG A 48 -88.14 42.25 -55.82
C ARG A 48 -86.95 41.29 -55.90
N SER A 49 -86.46 40.99 -57.10
CA SER A 49 -85.27 40.17 -57.30
C SER A 49 -84.01 40.83 -56.74
N THR A 50 -83.77 42.12 -57.00
CA THR A 50 -82.60 42.85 -56.48
C THR A 50 -82.64 43.04 -54.96
N LYS A 51 -83.82 43.25 -54.37
CA LYS A 51 -83.98 43.22 -52.90
C LYS A 51 -83.68 41.84 -52.30
N LEU A 52 -84.09 40.76 -52.98
CA LEU A 52 -83.78 39.39 -52.53
C LEU A 52 -82.31 39.00 -52.71
N SER A 53 -81.59 39.57 -53.69
CA SER A 53 -80.13 39.40 -53.78
C SER A 53 -79.39 40.28 -52.77
N SER A 54 -79.80 41.54 -52.55
CA SER A 54 -79.23 42.42 -51.52
C SER A 54 -79.31 41.77 -50.14
N GLY A 55 -80.51 41.31 -49.74
CA GLY A 55 -80.73 40.62 -48.46
C GLY A 55 -80.13 39.21 -48.35
N LYS A 56 -79.45 38.71 -49.39
CA LYS A 56 -78.53 37.56 -49.31
C LYS A 56 -77.10 38.04 -49.10
N ILE A 57 -76.63 38.98 -49.94
CA ILE A 57 -75.29 39.57 -49.87
C ILE A 57 -75.05 40.21 -48.50
N GLU A 58 -76.02 40.92 -47.93
CA GLU A 58 -75.97 41.47 -46.56
C GLU A 58 -75.74 40.38 -45.50
N LYS A 59 -76.35 39.21 -45.67
CA LYS A 59 -76.19 38.07 -44.74
C LYS A 59 -74.87 37.35 -44.91
N GLU A 60 -74.42 37.20 -46.15
CA GLU A 60 -73.12 36.63 -46.51
C GLU A 60 -71.99 37.52 -45.98
N CYS A 61 -72.08 38.84 -46.15
CA CYS A 61 -71.19 39.81 -45.50
C CYS A 61 -71.24 39.73 -43.97
N SER A 62 -72.42 39.67 -43.35
CA SER A 62 -72.50 39.58 -41.87
C SER A 62 -71.91 38.28 -41.31
N ASN A 63 -72.03 37.16 -42.04
CA ASN A 63 -71.34 35.92 -41.69
C ASN A 63 -69.81 36.06 -41.82
N VAL A 64 -69.33 36.72 -42.88
CA VAL A 64 -67.90 36.98 -43.09
C VAL A 64 -67.34 37.87 -41.97
N ASP A 65 -68.04 38.92 -41.53
CA ASP A 65 -67.59 39.74 -40.41
C ASP A 65 -67.52 38.96 -39.08
N VAL A 66 -68.49 38.06 -38.83
CA VAL A 66 -68.46 37.16 -37.65
C VAL A 66 -67.29 36.17 -37.71
N VAL A 67 -66.92 35.67 -38.90
CA VAL A 67 -65.74 34.80 -39.09
C VAL A 67 -64.43 35.58 -38.99
N LEU A 68 -64.42 36.86 -39.38
CA LEU A 68 -63.23 37.73 -39.30
C LEU A 68 -62.99 38.33 -37.91
N GLU A 69 -64.01 38.54 -37.09
CA GLU A 69 -63.86 39.11 -35.72
C GLU A 69 -62.78 38.41 -34.86
N PRO A 70 -62.74 37.06 -34.75
CA PRO A 70 -61.67 36.36 -34.03
C PRO A 70 -60.27 36.68 -34.57
N TYR A 71 -60.10 36.83 -35.88
CA TYR A 71 -58.82 37.19 -36.52
C TYR A 71 -58.47 38.67 -36.34
N LYS A 72 -59.46 39.59 -36.36
CA LYS A 72 -59.26 41.01 -36.03
C LYS A 72 -58.81 41.16 -34.57
N ALA A 73 -59.47 40.46 -33.65
CA ALA A 73 -59.15 40.45 -32.23
C ALA A 73 -57.78 39.82 -31.93
N GLU A 74 -57.39 38.78 -32.66
CA GLU A 74 -56.10 38.11 -32.50
C GLU A 74 -54.94 38.92 -33.11
N ASN A 75 -55.10 39.54 -34.29
CA ASN A 75 -54.16 40.57 -34.76
C ASN A 75 -54.04 41.71 -33.74
N GLY A 76 -55.17 42.16 -33.18
CA GLY A 76 -55.22 43.13 -32.08
C GLY A 76 -54.61 42.64 -30.75
N ARG A 77 -54.32 41.34 -30.57
CA ARG A 77 -53.37 40.86 -29.55
C ARG A 77 -51.94 40.95 -30.07
N LEU A 78 -51.65 40.30 -31.19
CA LEU A 78 -50.30 40.12 -31.70
C LEU A 78 -49.58 41.47 -31.92
N THR A 79 -50.27 42.51 -32.39
CA THR A 79 -49.69 43.86 -32.50
C THR A 79 -49.35 44.46 -31.12
N ARG A 80 -50.13 44.21 -30.07
CA ARG A 80 -49.80 44.68 -28.70
C ARG A 80 -48.67 43.89 -28.09
N GLU A 81 -48.71 42.56 -28.20
CA GLU A 81 -47.67 41.64 -27.73
C GLU A 81 -46.32 41.92 -28.43
N ASN A 82 -46.35 42.22 -29.73
CA ASN A 82 -45.18 42.64 -30.51
C ASN A 82 -44.67 44.04 -30.10
N ASN A 83 -45.55 45.01 -29.85
CA ASN A 83 -45.18 46.33 -29.33
C ASN A 83 -44.58 46.27 -27.91
N GLU A 84 -45.10 45.39 -27.06
CA GLU A 84 -44.66 45.14 -25.69
C GLU A 84 -43.28 44.47 -25.67
N LEU A 85 -43.09 43.43 -26.49
CA LEU A 85 -41.77 42.83 -26.75
C LEU A 85 -40.78 43.84 -27.34
N HIS A 86 -41.20 44.74 -28.24
CA HIS A 86 -40.34 45.81 -28.75
C HIS A 86 -39.93 46.81 -27.65
N LEU A 87 -40.82 47.11 -26.70
CA LEU A 87 -40.53 47.97 -25.56
C LEU A 87 -39.55 47.29 -24.59
N ASP A 88 -39.71 45.98 -24.33
CA ASP A 88 -38.79 45.21 -23.50
C ASP A 88 -37.41 45.03 -24.15
N ILE A 89 -37.35 44.84 -25.48
CA ILE A 89 -36.09 44.86 -26.23
C ILE A 89 -35.41 46.24 -26.11
N LEU A 90 -36.18 47.33 -26.13
CA LEU A 90 -35.66 48.69 -25.88
C LEU A 90 -35.14 48.85 -24.44
N ASN A 91 -35.88 48.41 -23.44
CA ASN A 91 -35.49 48.46 -22.03
C ASN A 91 -34.23 47.65 -21.75
N LEU A 92 -34.16 46.41 -22.26
CA LEU A 92 -32.98 45.54 -22.16
C LEU A 92 -31.78 46.12 -22.90
N LYS A 93 -31.98 46.72 -24.08
CA LYS A 93 -30.93 47.44 -24.79
C LYS A 93 -30.43 48.63 -23.98
N GLU A 94 -31.31 49.46 -23.42
CA GLU A 94 -30.90 50.58 -22.57
C GLU A 94 -30.14 50.11 -21.31
N GLN A 95 -30.54 49.01 -20.69
CA GLN A 95 -29.84 48.43 -19.55
C GLN A 95 -28.44 47.93 -19.94
N SER A 96 -28.32 47.27 -21.10
CA SER A 96 -27.03 46.86 -21.67
C SER A 96 -26.15 48.06 -22.04
N ASP A 97 -26.71 49.09 -22.70
CA ASP A 97 -25.99 50.31 -23.08
C ASP A 97 -25.51 51.10 -21.84
N ARG A 98 -26.22 51.02 -20.70
CA ARG A 98 -25.76 51.55 -19.41
C ARG A 98 -24.60 50.72 -18.85
N GLN A 99 -24.74 49.40 -18.76
CA GLN A 99 -23.67 48.50 -18.31
C GLN A 99 -22.39 48.63 -19.15
N VAL A 100 -22.52 48.75 -20.48
CA VAL A 100 -21.38 48.97 -21.40
C VAL A 100 -20.73 50.33 -21.16
N LYS A 101 -21.49 51.40 -20.83
CA LYS A 101 -20.92 52.71 -20.47
C LYS A 101 -20.16 52.64 -19.14
N ASP A 102 -20.70 51.96 -18.13
CA ASP A 102 -20.06 51.78 -16.83
C ASP A 102 -18.78 50.94 -16.95
N LEU A 103 -18.81 49.84 -17.72
CA LEU A 103 -17.63 49.03 -18.03
C LEU A 103 -16.58 49.82 -18.83
N LYS A 104 -16.99 50.58 -19.86
CA LYS A 104 -16.09 51.51 -20.58
C LYS A 104 -15.58 52.65 -19.68
N ALA A 105 -16.19 52.94 -18.53
CA ALA A 105 -15.66 53.88 -17.54
C ALA A 105 -14.65 53.21 -16.59
N THR A 106 -14.93 52.01 -16.09
CA THR A 106 -13.99 51.25 -15.27
C THR A 106 -12.73 50.85 -16.04
N LEU A 107 -12.86 50.49 -17.32
CA LEU A 107 -11.73 50.18 -18.20
C LEU A 107 -10.77 51.38 -18.29
N ARG A 108 -11.29 52.57 -18.64
CA ARG A 108 -10.48 53.80 -18.75
C ARG A 108 -9.84 54.24 -17.44
N LYS A 109 -10.44 53.91 -16.29
CA LYS A 109 -9.78 54.10 -15.00
C LYS A 109 -8.59 53.14 -14.85
N ILE A 110 -8.78 51.84 -15.08
CA ILE A 110 -7.73 50.82 -14.97
C ILE A 110 -6.59 51.08 -15.98
N GLU A 111 -6.91 51.58 -17.18
CA GLU A 111 -5.92 52.03 -18.18
C GLU A 111 -5.06 53.18 -17.67
N HIS A 112 -5.66 54.18 -17.00
CA HIS A 112 -4.93 55.30 -16.40
C HIS A 112 -4.09 54.84 -15.20
N ASP A 113 -4.66 54.06 -14.28
CA ASP A 113 -3.94 53.47 -13.14
C ASP A 113 -2.74 52.62 -13.63
N THR A 114 -2.92 51.89 -14.74
CA THR A 114 -1.86 51.12 -15.42
C THR A 114 -0.81 52.00 -16.09
N ALA A 115 -1.19 53.12 -16.70
CA ALA A 115 -0.25 54.07 -17.28
C ALA A 115 0.63 54.74 -16.21
N ASP A 116 0.05 55.11 -15.08
CA ASP A 116 0.74 55.71 -13.95
C ASP A 116 1.71 54.71 -13.28
N MET A 117 1.30 53.45 -13.11
CA MET A 117 2.18 52.39 -12.63
C MET A 117 3.30 52.07 -13.63
N LYS A 118 3.04 52.12 -14.95
CA LYS A 118 4.09 52.01 -15.98
C LYS A 118 5.06 53.20 -15.94
N PHE A 119 4.59 54.42 -15.68
CA PHE A 119 5.45 55.60 -15.51
C PHE A 119 6.33 55.47 -14.27
N LEU A 120 5.75 55.08 -13.12
CA LEU A 120 6.47 54.87 -11.87
C LEU A 120 7.53 53.76 -11.99
N ASN A 121 7.21 52.63 -12.62
CA ASN A 121 8.16 51.56 -12.90
C ASN A 121 9.32 52.05 -13.79
N ASN A 122 9.03 52.78 -14.87
CA ASN A 122 10.07 53.39 -15.70
C ASN A 122 10.97 54.36 -14.90
N GLN A 123 10.42 55.12 -13.95
CA GLN A 123 11.20 55.99 -13.07
C GLN A 123 12.15 55.17 -12.17
N TYR A 124 11.67 54.08 -11.57
CA TYR A 124 12.52 53.18 -10.78
C TYR A 124 13.59 52.49 -11.63
N ILE A 125 13.28 52.03 -12.85
CA ILE A 125 14.26 51.49 -13.81
C ILE A 125 15.34 52.54 -14.15
N HIS A 126 14.96 53.80 -14.37
CA HIS A 126 15.92 54.89 -14.57
C HIS A 126 16.79 55.16 -13.34
N LYS A 127 16.23 55.05 -12.12
CA LYS A 127 16.97 55.18 -10.86
C LYS A 127 17.97 54.04 -10.68
N ILE A 128 17.55 52.80 -10.90
CA ILE A 128 18.41 51.60 -10.88
C ILE A 128 19.57 51.76 -11.87
N ARG A 129 19.27 52.06 -13.13
CA ARG A 129 20.29 52.32 -14.18
C ARG A 129 21.26 53.44 -13.83
N SER A 130 20.89 54.38 -12.95
CA SER A 130 21.81 55.40 -12.46
C SER A 130 22.70 54.89 -11.32
N LEU A 131 22.13 54.16 -10.36
CA LEU A 131 22.89 53.51 -9.29
C LEU A 131 23.87 52.45 -9.82
N GLU A 132 23.51 51.72 -10.88
CA GLU A 132 24.39 50.82 -11.63
C GLU A 132 25.57 51.55 -12.25
N ARG A 133 25.32 52.69 -12.93
CA ARG A 133 26.38 53.54 -13.49
C ARG A 133 27.31 54.09 -12.40
N ASP A 134 26.75 54.55 -11.29
CA ASP A 134 27.54 55.04 -10.15
C ASP A 134 28.35 53.92 -9.49
N ASN A 135 27.79 52.72 -9.33
CA ASN A 135 28.51 51.56 -8.80
C ASN A 135 29.58 51.04 -9.78
N LYS A 136 29.34 51.09 -11.09
CA LYS A 136 30.35 50.78 -12.10
C LYS A 136 31.50 51.79 -12.03
N ALA A 137 31.21 53.09 -11.97
CA ALA A 137 32.23 54.14 -11.81
C ALA A 137 33.03 54.00 -10.49
N LYS A 138 32.37 53.63 -9.38
CA LYS A 138 33.06 53.29 -8.11
C LYS A 138 33.95 52.05 -8.26
N THR A 139 33.48 51.02 -8.95
CA THR A 139 34.23 49.77 -9.19
C THR A 139 35.46 50.02 -10.07
N GLU A 140 35.30 50.74 -11.17
CA GLU A 140 36.40 51.20 -12.02
C GLU A 140 37.39 52.08 -11.22
N ARG A 141 36.89 52.92 -10.31
CA ARG A 141 37.75 53.73 -9.44
C ARG A 141 38.52 52.89 -8.41
N ILE A 142 37.89 51.87 -7.82
CA ILE A 142 38.57 50.89 -6.96
C ILE A 142 39.66 50.16 -7.76
N GLN A 143 39.36 49.73 -8.99
CA GLN A 143 40.33 49.08 -9.87
C GLN A 143 41.51 50.00 -10.23
N GLN A 144 41.26 51.28 -10.58
CA GLN A 144 42.31 52.28 -10.80
C GLN A 144 43.19 52.50 -9.55
N LEU A 145 42.60 52.47 -8.35
CA LEU A 145 43.34 52.61 -7.10
C LEU A 145 44.18 51.36 -6.79
N GLN A 146 43.66 50.17 -7.07
CA GLN A 146 44.41 48.91 -6.99
C GLN A 146 45.57 48.87 -8.00
N GLU A 147 45.36 49.32 -9.25
CA GLU A 147 46.40 49.38 -10.27
C GLU A 147 47.51 50.38 -9.93
N LYS A 148 47.17 51.52 -9.31
CA LYS A 148 48.17 52.45 -8.76
C LYS A 148 48.90 51.89 -7.54
N ASN A 149 48.24 51.07 -6.72
CA ASN A 149 48.87 50.38 -5.59
C ASN A 149 49.94 49.37 -6.07
N LEU A 150 49.66 48.66 -7.17
CA LEU A 150 50.59 47.71 -7.84
C LEU A 150 51.86 48.38 -8.45
N GLN A 151 52.00 49.71 -8.37
CA GLN A 151 53.13 50.47 -8.91
C GLN A 151 53.98 51.17 -7.82
N ALA A 152 53.80 50.81 -6.54
CA ALA A 152 54.60 51.34 -5.44
C ALA A 152 56.06 50.84 -5.47
N VAL A 153 57.01 51.69 -5.87
CA VAL A 153 58.45 51.37 -5.90
C VAL A 153 59.13 51.80 -4.61
N VAL A 154 59.44 50.86 -3.73
CA VAL A 154 60.27 51.09 -2.54
C VAL A 154 61.75 51.17 -2.94
N GLN A 155 62.38 52.32 -2.74
CA GLN A 155 63.82 52.49 -2.97
C GLN A 155 64.62 52.14 -1.70
N THR A 156 65.34 51.02 -1.72
CA THR A 156 66.39 50.73 -0.73
C THR A 156 67.73 51.30 -1.18
N PRO A 157 68.58 51.87 -0.29
CA PRO A 157 69.90 52.41 -0.66
C PRO A 157 70.89 51.30 -1.11
N GLY A 158 70.83 50.90 -2.38
CA GLY A 158 71.55 49.71 -2.87
C GLY A 158 71.65 49.51 -4.38
N GLY A 159 71.33 50.52 -5.20
CA GLY A 159 71.72 50.62 -6.62
C GLY A 159 71.20 49.58 -7.64
N ARG A 160 70.57 48.47 -7.21
CA ARG A 160 70.10 47.39 -8.10
C ARG A 160 68.59 47.32 -8.18
N LYS A 161 68.02 47.78 -9.30
CA LYS A 161 66.60 47.59 -9.62
C LYS A 161 66.29 46.09 -9.75
N ARG A 162 65.46 45.56 -8.86
CA ARG A 162 64.75 44.28 -9.03
C ARG A 162 63.27 44.58 -9.13
N ASN A 163 62.64 44.27 -10.27
CA ASN A 163 61.19 44.20 -10.32
C ASN A 163 60.75 42.98 -9.51
N ILE A 164 60.23 43.21 -8.32
CA ILE A 164 59.47 42.19 -7.58
C ILE A 164 58.14 42.04 -8.33
N PRO A 165 57.76 40.84 -8.81
CA PRO A 165 56.42 40.65 -9.35
C PRO A 165 55.43 40.80 -8.20
N PHE A 166 54.59 41.85 -8.24
CA PHE A 166 53.42 41.94 -7.37
C PHE A 166 52.44 40.82 -7.75
N ARG A 167 52.63 39.64 -7.15
CA ARG A 167 51.66 38.56 -7.16
C ARG A 167 50.37 39.15 -6.58
N ARG A 168 49.35 39.39 -7.42
CA ARG A 168 48.01 39.77 -6.93
C ARG A 168 47.64 38.78 -5.84
N GLN A 169 47.32 39.28 -4.64
CA GLN A 169 46.84 38.45 -3.54
C GLN A 169 45.44 37.96 -3.89
N ARG A 170 45.36 36.91 -4.70
CA ARG A 170 44.18 36.06 -4.74
C ARG A 170 44.01 35.49 -3.34
N MET A 171 43.04 36.01 -2.60
CA MET A 171 42.31 35.14 -1.68
C MET A 171 41.68 34.05 -2.54
N GLN A 172 42.22 32.84 -2.44
CA GLN A 172 41.40 31.67 -2.63
C GLN A 172 40.51 31.58 -1.39
N ILE A 173 39.20 31.57 -1.58
CA ILE A 173 38.22 31.44 -0.50
C ILE A 173 37.91 29.96 -0.39
N ASP A 174 38.88 29.21 0.14
CA ASP A 174 38.82 27.75 0.28
C ASP A 174 38.18 27.32 1.62
N GLN A 175 37.56 28.27 2.34
CA GLN A 175 36.69 28.05 3.50
C GLN A 175 35.56 29.11 3.53
N PRO A 176 34.34 28.76 3.98
CA PRO A 176 33.37 29.76 4.42
C PRO A 176 33.91 30.54 5.63
N ALA A 177 33.50 31.79 5.79
CA ALA A 177 34.08 32.68 6.79
C ALA A 177 33.79 32.22 8.24
N PRO A 178 34.77 32.31 9.17
CA PRO A 178 34.52 32.09 10.59
C PRO A 178 33.63 33.19 11.17
N PRO A 179 32.71 32.88 12.12
CA PRO A 179 31.80 33.85 12.70
C PRO A 179 32.57 34.90 13.51
N SER A 180 32.78 36.06 12.88
CA SER A 180 33.59 37.14 13.43
C SER A 180 32.74 38.05 14.31
N GLY A 181 32.68 37.74 15.61
CA GLY A 181 32.14 38.67 16.61
C GLY A 181 33.00 39.93 16.65
N ILE A 182 32.46 41.06 16.20
CA ILE A 182 33.13 42.38 16.26
C ILE A 182 32.28 43.35 17.07
N ILE A 183 32.92 43.96 18.06
CA ILE A 183 32.36 45.00 18.91
C ILE A 183 32.07 46.23 18.05
N CYS A 184 30.81 46.66 18.00
CA CYS A 184 30.39 47.80 17.20
C CYS A 184 30.86 49.12 17.84
N TYR A 185 31.65 49.90 17.11
CA TYR A 185 31.74 51.35 17.33
C TYR A 185 30.65 52.05 16.49
N PRO A 186 29.94 53.05 17.03
CA PRO A 186 28.68 53.50 16.46
C PRO A 186 28.86 54.23 15.13
N ILE A 187 28.36 53.60 14.06
CA ILE A 187 27.92 54.30 12.85
C ILE A 187 26.46 54.68 13.09
N PRO A 188 26.04 55.94 12.86
CA PRO A 188 24.62 56.32 12.96
C PRO A 188 23.80 55.47 11.99
N GLN A 189 22.83 54.72 12.53
CA GLN A 189 21.82 54.06 11.70
C GLN A 189 20.86 55.12 11.15
N PRO A 190 20.31 54.95 9.94
CA PRO A 190 19.00 55.51 9.63
C PRO A 190 17.98 54.89 10.59
N ASP A 191 17.06 55.70 11.10
CA ASP A 191 16.06 55.22 12.06
C ASP A 191 15.17 54.12 11.47
N GLU A 192 14.70 53.23 12.35
CA GLU A 192 13.70 52.17 12.11
C GLU A 192 14.04 51.12 11.02
N PRO A 193 14.91 50.13 11.33
CA PRO A 193 14.79 48.83 10.71
C PRO A 193 13.49 48.16 11.18
N TYR A 194 12.50 48.03 10.29
CA TYR A 194 11.26 47.28 10.56
C TYR A 194 11.61 45.79 10.75
N VAL A 195 11.84 45.39 12.01
CA VAL A 195 11.94 44.00 12.43
C VAL A 195 10.53 43.43 12.45
N ALA A 196 10.05 43.03 11.28
CA ALA A 196 8.79 42.34 11.13
C ALA A 196 8.86 41.02 11.91
N ASP A 197 7.98 40.83 12.90
CA ASP A 197 7.83 39.52 13.52
C ASP A 197 7.26 38.57 12.46
N LEU A 198 7.98 37.50 12.16
CA LEU A 198 7.56 36.54 11.13
C LEU A 198 6.24 35.85 11.49
N LEU A 199 5.87 35.78 12.77
CA LEU A 199 4.54 35.34 13.18
C LEU A 199 3.49 36.41 12.88
N GLU A 200 3.73 37.68 13.21
CA GLU A 200 2.80 38.77 12.87
C GLU A 200 2.62 38.93 11.35
N VAL A 201 3.68 38.75 10.56
CA VAL A 201 3.60 38.74 9.08
C VAL A 201 2.84 37.52 8.57
N ALA A 202 3.06 36.33 9.15
CA ALA A 202 2.33 35.13 8.78
C ALA A 202 0.84 35.21 9.15
N ASP A 203 0.52 35.67 10.36
CA ASP A 203 -0.85 35.83 10.84
C ASP A 203 -1.60 36.92 10.06
N ASN A 204 -0.95 38.06 9.76
CA ASN A 204 -1.51 39.06 8.86
C ASN A 204 -1.74 38.48 7.45
N ARG A 205 -0.80 37.71 6.89
CA ARG A 205 -1.00 37.10 5.56
C ARG A 205 -2.06 36.00 5.58
N ILE A 206 -2.21 35.26 6.67
CA ILE A 206 -3.31 34.31 6.89
C ILE A 206 -4.65 35.06 6.99
N HIS A 207 -4.68 36.22 7.65
CA HIS A 207 -5.87 37.05 7.75
C HIS A 207 -6.26 37.68 6.40
N GLU A 208 -5.28 38.19 5.63
CA GLU A 208 -5.47 38.61 4.23
C GLU A 208 -6.03 37.47 3.38
N LEU A 209 -5.44 36.28 3.45
CA LEU A 209 -5.92 35.10 2.71
C LEU A 209 -7.33 34.65 3.16
N GLN A 210 -7.69 34.80 4.43
CA GLN A 210 -9.04 34.55 4.93
C GLN A 210 -10.06 35.58 4.39
N LEU A 211 -9.67 36.86 4.31
CA LEU A 211 -10.49 37.92 3.72
C LEU A 211 -10.62 37.76 2.20
N GLU A 212 -9.54 37.40 1.50
CA GLU A 212 -9.54 37.02 0.09
C GLU A 212 -10.45 35.81 -0.16
N LEU A 213 -10.37 34.76 0.66
CA LEU A 213 -11.23 33.57 0.58
C LEU A 213 -12.70 33.90 0.84
N SER A 214 -13.03 34.67 1.88
CA SER A 214 -14.43 35.06 2.14
C SER A 214 -14.98 35.96 1.02
N GLY A 215 -14.19 36.89 0.49
CA GLY A 215 -14.59 37.74 -0.63
C GLY A 215 -14.66 37.00 -1.97
N LEU A 216 -13.96 35.87 -2.13
CA LEU A 216 -14.13 34.95 -3.25
C LEU A 216 -15.36 34.05 -3.07
N GLN A 217 -15.67 33.62 -1.84
CA GLN A 217 -16.85 32.82 -1.52
C GLN A 217 -18.15 33.64 -1.70
N GLU A 218 -18.18 34.90 -1.27
CA GLU A 218 -19.30 35.82 -1.56
C GLU A 218 -19.50 36.01 -3.08
N LYS A 219 -18.41 36.21 -3.83
CA LYS A 219 -18.46 36.31 -5.30
C LYS A 219 -18.94 35.01 -5.96
N LEU A 220 -18.56 33.85 -5.42
CA LEU A 220 -19.04 32.55 -5.89
C LEU A 220 -20.54 32.40 -5.63
N GLU A 221 -21.03 32.74 -4.43
CA GLU A 221 -22.46 32.70 -4.12
C GLU A 221 -23.26 33.67 -5.01
N ILE A 222 -22.77 34.88 -5.26
CA ILE A 222 -23.39 35.84 -6.20
C ILE A 222 -23.40 35.28 -7.62
N ALA A 223 -22.30 34.68 -8.09
CA ALA A 223 -22.21 34.06 -9.41
C ALA A 223 -23.16 32.85 -9.55
N GLU A 224 -23.26 32.00 -8.52
CA GLU A 224 -24.21 30.89 -8.49
C GLU A 224 -25.67 31.35 -8.52
N HIS A 225 -26.02 32.41 -7.79
CA HIS A 225 -27.36 32.99 -7.86
C HIS A 225 -27.63 33.59 -9.25
N GLY A 226 -26.64 34.24 -9.86
CA GLY A 226 -26.70 34.67 -11.27
C GLY A 226 -26.97 33.50 -12.22
N VAL A 227 -26.21 32.41 -12.11
CA VAL A 227 -26.38 31.19 -12.94
C VAL A 227 -27.75 30.54 -12.69
N LYS A 228 -28.24 30.47 -11.44
CA LYS A 228 -29.59 29.97 -11.11
C LYS A 228 -30.68 30.83 -11.78
N ASN A 229 -30.55 32.16 -11.74
CA ASN A 229 -31.48 33.09 -12.36
C ASN A 229 -31.47 33.00 -13.89
N TYR A 230 -30.29 32.96 -14.53
CA TYR A 230 -30.18 32.76 -15.97
C TYR A 230 -30.72 31.39 -16.39
N LYS A 231 -30.49 30.34 -15.60
CA LYS A 231 -31.06 29.01 -15.88
C LYS A 231 -32.58 29.01 -15.81
N GLN A 232 -33.18 29.71 -14.84
CA GLN A 232 -34.64 29.90 -14.82
C GLN A 232 -35.15 30.71 -16.03
N GLN A 233 -34.41 31.71 -16.50
CA GLN A 233 -34.77 32.42 -17.73
C GLN A 233 -34.69 31.53 -18.98
N VAL A 234 -33.67 30.67 -19.09
CA VAL A 234 -33.56 29.67 -20.16
C VAL A 234 -34.69 28.66 -20.08
N ASP A 235 -34.93 28.05 -18.90
CA ASP A 235 -36.04 27.12 -18.67
C ASP A 235 -37.42 27.71 -19.04
N LEU A 236 -37.61 29.03 -18.83
CA LEU A 236 -38.84 29.74 -19.24
C LEU A 236 -38.88 30.01 -20.74
N ARG A 237 -37.77 30.40 -21.36
CA ARG A 237 -37.66 30.62 -22.81
C ARG A 237 -37.83 29.32 -23.60
N ASP A 238 -37.28 28.22 -23.14
CA ASP A 238 -37.35 26.94 -23.83
C ASP A 238 -38.78 26.37 -23.81
N ARG A 239 -39.49 26.48 -22.68
CA ARG A 239 -40.94 26.18 -22.60
C ARG A 239 -41.78 27.07 -23.51
N GLU A 240 -41.40 28.35 -23.65
CA GLU A 240 -42.07 29.28 -24.55
C GLU A 240 -41.76 28.97 -26.03
N ILE A 241 -40.55 28.51 -26.34
CA ILE A 241 -40.17 28.01 -27.67
C ILE A 241 -40.94 26.71 -28.00
N GLU A 242 -41.09 25.78 -27.06
CA GLU A 242 -41.96 24.60 -27.22
C GLU A 242 -43.43 25.01 -27.45
N ARG A 243 -43.95 25.95 -26.64
CA ARG A 243 -45.32 26.46 -26.76
C ARG A 243 -45.56 27.12 -28.12
N LEU A 244 -44.61 27.93 -28.59
CA LEU A 244 -44.69 28.59 -29.90
C LEU A 244 -44.52 27.59 -31.04
N GLY A 245 -43.60 26.63 -30.94
CA GLY A 245 -43.40 25.57 -31.93
C GLY A 245 -44.68 24.76 -32.15
N LEU A 246 -45.33 24.30 -31.08
CA LEU A 246 -46.62 23.61 -31.14
C LEU A 246 -47.75 24.45 -31.78
N ILE A 247 -47.66 25.79 -31.71
CA ILE A 247 -48.61 26.71 -32.35
C ILE A 247 -48.27 26.94 -33.83
N PHE A 248 -47.00 26.92 -34.20
CA PHE A 248 -46.55 27.06 -35.60
C PHE A 248 -46.77 25.77 -36.41
N ASP A 249 -46.40 24.60 -35.89
CA ASP A 249 -46.46 23.32 -36.61
C ASP A 249 -47.88 22.88 -36.96
N ALA A 250 -48.85 23.15 -36.07
CA ALA A 250 -50.25 22.76 -36.28
C ALA A 250 -51.04 23.78 -37.13
N GLY A 251 -50.65 25.05 -37.08
CA GLY A 251 -51.47 26.19 -37.52
C GLY A 251 -52.71 26.40 -36.64
N ARG A 252 -53.06 27.67 -36.36
CA ARG A 252 -54.26 27.97 -35.57
C ARG A 252 -55.55 27.82 -36.42
N SER A 253 -56.21 26.66 -36.31
CA SER A 253 -57.54 26.44 -36.88
C SER A 253 -58.55 27.50 -36.41
N HIS A 254 -59.49 27.88 -37.28
CA HIS A 254 -60.56 28.84 -36.98
C HIS A 254 -61.38 28.44 -35.74
N ASP A 255 -61.62 27.14 -35.53
CA ASP A 255 -62.33 26.62 -34.37
C ASP A 255 -61.59 26.91 -33.06
N VAL A 256 -60.24 26.78 -33.07
CA VAL A 256 -59.37 27.05 -31.92
C VAL A 256 -59.35 28.54 -31.62
N ILE A 257 -59.18 29.40 -32.63
CA ILE A 257 -59.18 30.86 -32.45
C ILE A 257 -60.56 31.33 -31.94
N SER A 258 -61.65 30.74 -32.44
CA SER A 258 -63.01 31.05 -31.99
C SER A 258 -63.28 30.58 -30.56
N LEU A 259 -62.75 29.42 -30.15
CA LEU A 259 -62.77 28.99 -28.75
C LEU A 259 -61.93 29.93 -27.87
N GLU A 260 -60.73 30.31 -28.32
CA GLU A 260 -59.82 31.17 -27.58
C GLU A 260 -60.38 32.60 -27.41
N ALA A 261 -61.03 33.15 -28.43
CA ALA A 261 -61.75 34.42 -28.36
C ALA A 261 -62.96 34.34 -27.41
N ARG A 262 -63.72 33.24 -27.45
CA ARG A 262 -64.84 33.02 -26.52
C ARG A 262 -64.36 32.82 -25.08
N ASN A 263 -63.25 32.12 -24.87
CA ASN A 263 -62.62 31.96 -23.56
C ASN A 263 -62.10 33.29 -23.03
N LYS A 264 -61.42 34.11 -23.84
CA LYS A 264 -61.06 35.51 -23.49
C LYS A 264 -62.29 36.36 -23.10
N SER A 265 -63.47 36.11 -23.70
CA SER A 265 -64.71 36.79 -23.28
C SER A 265 -65.24 36.28 -21.93
N ASN A 266 -65.14 34.97 -21.66
CA ASN A 266 -65.47 34.37 -20.37
C ASN A 266 -64.49 34.84 -19.28
N GLU A 267 -63.19 34.91 -19.56
CA GLU A 267 -62.13 35.39 -18.68
C GLU A 267 -62.37 36.84 -18.26
N LYS A 268 -62.80 37.73 -19.18
CA LYS A 268 -63.19 39.10 -18.84
C LYS A 268 -64.37 39.15 -17.86
N ILE A 269 -65.37 38.28 -18.05
CA ILE A 269 -66.52 38.16 -17.15
C ILE A 269 -66.07 37.62 -15.78
N ILE A 270 -65.22 36.60 -15.76
CA ILE A 270 -64.63 36.03 -14.54
C ILE A 270 -63.78 37.08 -13.81
N ALA A 271 -63.01 37.91 -14.52
CA ALA A 271 -62.21 38.99 -13.94
C ALA A 271 -63.10 40.10 -13.33
N GLN A 272 -64.21 40.48 -13.99
CA GLN A 272 -65.18 41.41 -13.40
C GLN A 272 -65.86 40.83 -12.15
N LEU A 273 -66.24 39.55 -12.19
CA LEU A 273 -66.82 38.85 -11.03
C LEU A 273 -65.81 38.73 -9.88
N ASN A 274 -64.55 38.43 -10.17
CA ASN A 274 -63.48 38.36 -9.17
C ASN A 274 -63.22 39.74 -8.56
N LEU A 275 -63.13 40.81 -9.36
CA LEU A 275 -62.98 42.18 -8.84
C LEU A 275 -64.18 42.60 -7.97
N GLN A 276 -65.39 42.16 -8.32
CA GLN A 276 -66.59 42.36 -7.50
C GLN A 276 -66.52 41.57 -6.19
N VAL A 277 -66.03 40.32 -6.23
CA VAL A 277 -65.80 39.48 -5.03
C VAL A 277 -64.71 40.07 -4.15
N GLU A 278 -63.61 40.57 -4.70
CA GLU A 278 -62.55 41.27 -3.97
C GLU A 278 -63.07 42.54 -3.31
N TYR A 279 -63.86 43.36 -4.02
CA TYR A 279 -64.51 44.53 -3.42
C TYR A 279 -65.47 44.16 -2.28
N LEU A 280 -66.24 43.07 -2.44
CA LEU A 280 -67.12 42.56 -1.38
C LEU A 280 -66.33 41.96 -0.20
N GLN A 281 -65.19 41.32 -0.44
CA GLN A 281 -64.29 40.86 0.64
C GLN A 281 -63.59 42.02 1.35
N GLN A 282 -63.14 43.03 0.61
CA GLN A 282 -62.51 44.24 1.13
C GLN A 282 -63.50 45.00 2.03
N THR A 283 -64.72 45.26 1.54
CA THR A 283 -65.77 45.91 2.33
C THR A 283 -66.24 45.05 3.51
N ASN A 284 -66.30 43.71 3.39
CA ASN A 284 -66.54 42.84 4.54
C ASN A 284 -65.41 42.94 5.59
N ARG A 285 -64.13 42.90 5.21
CA ARG A 285 -62.99 43.09 6.14
C ARG A 285 -63.02 44.47 6.81
N GLU A 286 -63.35 45.52 6.06
CA GLU A 286 -63.51 46.87 6.61
C GLU A 286 -64.68 46.96 7.60
N LEU A 287 -65.79 46.27 7.33
CA LEU A 287 -66.92 46.13 8.25
C LEU A 287 -66.57 45.29 9.49
N GLU A 288 -65.82 44.19 9.34
CA GLU A 288 -65.31 43.36 10.44
C GLU A 288 -64.39 44.18 11.35
N ILE A 289 -63.43 44.93 10.78
CA ILE A 289 -62.56 45.86 11.52
C ILE A 289 -63.39 46.96 12.19
N ARG A 290 -64.41 47.50 11.52
CA ARG A 290 -65.32 48.50 12.09
C ARG A 290 -66.11 47.94 13.27
N ILE A 291 -66.62 46.71 13.15
CA ILE A 291 -67.33 45.98 14.21
C ILE A 291 -66.38 45.71 15.39
N GLN A 292 -65.16 45.23 15.15
CA GLN A 292 -64.19 44.97 16.20
C GLN A 292 -63.77 46.25 16.93
N TYR A 293 -63.57 47.35 16.20
CA TYR A 293 -63.32 48.66 16.80
C TYR A 293 -64.51 49.14 17.65
N LEU A 294 -65.75 48.99 17.16
CA LEU A 294 -66.96 49.35 17.90
C LEU A 294 -67.18 48.44 19.13
N LEU A 295 -66.81 47.17 19.09
CA LEU A 295 -66.83 46.27 20.24
C LEU A 295 -65.80 46.67 21.29
N ASN A 296 -64.56 46.95 20.89
CA ASN A 296 -63.51 47.44 21.79
C ASN A 296 -63.88 48.81 22.40
N SER A 297 -64.41 49.73 21.58
CA SER A 297 -64.90 51.04 22.03
C SER A 297 -66.06 50.91 23.01
N LYS A 298 -67.05 50.05 22.71
CA LYS A 298 -68.14 49.71 23.63
C LYS A 298 -67.59 49.15 24.95
N GLN A 299 -66.62 48.25 24.91
CA GLN A 299 -66.02 47.66 26.12
C GLN A 299 -65.34 48.73 26.99
N ASN A 300 -64.56 49.63 26.39
CA ASN A 300 -63.94 50.76 27.08
C ASN A 300 -65.00 51.68 27.71
N VAL A 301 -66.03 52.07 26.95
CA VAL A 301 -67.14 52.90 27.46
C VAL A 301 -67.90 52.18 28.59
N THR A 302 -68.09 50.86 28.53
CA THR A 302 -68.70 50.14 29.66
C THR A 302 -67.82 50.09 30.89
N SER A 303 -66.48 50.00 30.75
CA SER A 303 -65.57 50.10 31.91
C SER A 303 -65.52 51.52 32.50
N GLU A 304 -65.60 52.55 31.66
CA GLU A 304 -65.70 53.95 32.09
C GLU A 304 -67.03 54.22 32.80
N VAL A 305 -68.15 53.72 32.28
CA VAL A 305 -69.47 53.79 32.93
C VAL A 305 -69.47 53.06 34.28
N VAL A 306 -68.81 51.90 34.41
CA VAL A 306 -68.64 51.22 35.71
C VAL A 306 -67.79 52.06 36.66
N HIS A 307 -66.66 52.63 36.20
CA HIS A 307 -65.82 53.50 37.03
C HIS A 307 -66.56 54.77 37.49
N LEU A 308 -67.34 55.40 36.60
CA LEU A 308 -68.19 56.55 36.94
C LEU A 308 -69.36 56.17 37.85
N SER A 309 -69.92 54.96 37.70
CA SER A 309 -70.94 54.43 38.63
C SER A 309 -70.37 54.27 40.03
N ASN A 310 -69.19 53.65 40.15
CA ASN A 310 -68.49 53.49 41.43
C ASN A 310 -68.16 54.86 42.04
N LYS A 311 -67.64 55.82 41.25
CA LYS A 311 -67.33 57.15 41.81
C LYS A 311 -68.58 57.96 42.16
N ASN A 312 -69.70 57.78 41.46
CA ASN A 312 -70.98 58.34 41.88
C ASN A 312 -71.50 57.70 43.18
N GLU A 313 -71.27 56.40 43.40
CA GLU A 313 -71.61 55.72 44.65
C GLU A 313 -70.77 56.24 45.82
N GLU A 314 -69.45 56.41 45.63
CA GLU A 314 -68.58 57.12 46.59
C GLU A 314 -69.07 58.54 46.86
N LEU A 315 -69.40 59.33 45.84
CA LEU A 315 -69.91 60.70 46.01
C LEU A 315 -71.27 60.74 46.71
N CYS A 316 -72.12 59.72 46.54
CA CYS A 316 -73.37 59.58 47.30
C CYS A 316 -73.09 59.26 48.79
N GLN A 317 -72.05 58.48 49.08
CA GLN A 317 -71.60 58.24 50.45
C GLN A 317 -71.03 59.53 51.07
N GLU A 318 -70.13 60.24 50.38
CA GLU A 318 -69.59 61.54 50.78
C GLU A 318 -70.72 62.56 51.05
N LEU A 319 -71.73 62.64 50.17
CA LEU A 319 -72.91 63.49 50.37
C LEU A 319 -73.74 63.08 51.59
N SER A 320 -73.91 61.78 51.87
CA SER A 320 -74.60 61.31 53.07
C SER A 320 -73.85 61.66 54.37
N GLU A 321 -72.51 61.65 54.34
CA GLU A 321 -71.69 62.12 55.46
C GLU A 321 -71.83 63.63 55.66
N ILE A 322 -71.84 64.40 54.56
CA ILE A 322 -72.07 65.85 54.57
C ILE A 322 -73.47 66.17 55.12
N ASP A 323 -74.52 65.46 54.72
CA ASP A 323 -75.88 65.63 55.29
C ASP A 323 -75.91 65.28 56.78
N HIS A 324 -75.25 64.19 57.20
CA HIS A 324 -75.10 63.88 58.62
C HIS A 324 -74.26 64.90 59.39
N LEU A 325 -73.36 65.64 58.74
CA LEU A 325 -72.61 66.75 59.32
C LEU A 325 -73.48 68.03 59.39
N ALA A 326 -74.22 68.33 58.33
CA ALA A 326 -75.17 69.44 58.24
C ALA A 326 -76.26 69.31 59.30
N GLN A 327 -76.89 68.14 59.44
CA GLN A 327 -77.86 67.85 60.51
C GLN A 327 -77.26 67.97 61.93
N ARG A 328 -75.95 67.76 62.11
CA ARG A 328 -75.25 68.00 63.39
C ARG A 328 -74.98 69.49 63.62
N MET A 329 -74.72 70.25 62.55
CA MET A 329 -74.54 71.71 62.61
C MET A 329 -75.87 72.46 62.78
N GLU A 330 -76.95 72.01 62.14
CA GLU A 330 -78.30 72.57 62.30
C GLU A 330 -78.79 72.36 63.74
N ARG A 331 -78.67 71.15 64.30
CA ARG A 331 -78.97 70.89 65.72
C ARG A 331 -78.13 71.73 66.68
N ARG A 332 -76.84 71.98 66.38
CA ARG A 332 -76.01 72.91 67.16
C ARG A 332 -76.49 74.35 67.03
N ARG A 333 -76.92 74.78 65.84
CA ARG A 333 -77.47 76.10 65.57
C ARG A 333 -78.79 76.31 66.29
N GLU A 334 -79.69 75.32 66.30
CA GLU A 334 -80.93 75.37 67.07
C GLU A 334 -80.66 75.54 68.57
N ILE A 335 -79.74 74.76 69.15
CA ILE A 335 -79.33 74.91 70.56
C ILE A 335 -78.78 76.32 70.83
N VAL A 336 -77.92 76.85 69.94
CA VAL A 336 -77.36 78.20 70.07
C VAL A 336 -78.44 79.29 69.93
N LEU A 337 -79.39 79.13 69.01
CA LEU A 337 -80.53 80.04 68.83
C LEU A 337 -81.46 79.99 70.04
N GLU A 338 -81.76 78.82 70.60
CA GLU A 338 -82.58 78.68 71.80
C GLU A 338 -81.94 79.36 73.02
N THR A 339 -80.60 79.25 73.19
CA THR A 339 -79.89 80.05 74.20
C THR A 339 -79.94 81.55 73.91
N ALA A 340 -79.74 81.97 72.65
CA ALA A 340 -79.73 83.39 72.29
C ALA A 340 -81.13 84.05 72.40
N ASP A 341 -82.21 83.37 72.02
CA ASP A 341 -83.57 83.89 72.19
C ASP A 341 -83.99 83.97 73.67
N LYS A 342 -83.42 83.10 74.53
CA LYS A 342 -83.59 83.17 75.99
C LYS A 342 -82.89 84.39 76.58
N GLU A 343 -81.63 84.62 76.22
CA GLU A 343 -80.87 85.85 76.58
C GLU A 343 -81.56 87.12 76.03
N ILE A 344 -82.07 87.07 74.79
CA ILE A 344 -82.83 88.17 74.18
C ILE A 344 -84.18 88.37 74.89
N GLY A 345 -84.81 87.32 75.42
CA GLY A 345 -86.02 87.41 76.25
C GLY A 345 -85.75 88.20 77.54
N GLU A 346 -84.70 87.82 78.27
CA GLU A 346 -84.25 88.50 79.48
C GLU A 346 -83.85 89.98 79.19
N ALA A 347 -83.12 90.21 78.10
CA ALA A 347 -82.77 91.56 77.64
C ALA A 347 -83.98 92.40 77.19
N LYS A 348 -85.00 91.79 76.56
CA LYS A 348 -86.26 92.48 76.17
C LYS A 348 -87.06 92.93 77.39
N VAL A 349 -87.14 92.12 78.45
CA VAL A 349 -87.77 92.51 79.72
C VAL A 349 -87.06 93.73 80.30
N SER A 350 -85.72 93.69 80.40
CA SER A 350 -84.92 94.83 80.86
C SER A 350 -85.08 96.08 79.98
N LYS A 351 -85.21 95.91 78.65
CA LYS A 351 -85.39 97.03 77.71
C LYS A 351 -86.78 97.66 77.76
N TYR A 352 -87.84 96.88 78.00
CA TYR A 352 -89.21 97.41 78.05
C TYR A 352 -89.42 98.35 79.25
N CYS A 353 -88.83 98.03 80.41
CA CYS A 353 -88.83 98.90 81.59
C CYS A 353 -88.15 100.26 81.33
N ASN A 354 -87.07 100.28 80.54
CA ASN A 354 -86.33 101.50 80.22
C ASN A 354 -87.01 102.38 79.16
N LEU A 355 -87.76 101.79 78.21
CA LEU A 355 -88.36 102.52 77.09
C LEU A 355 -89.60 103.35 77.45
N LEU A 356 -90.27 103.06 78.57
CA LEU A 356 -91.42 103.85 79.03
C LEU A 356 -91.04 105.28 79.47
N TYR A 357 -89.77 105.50 79.81
CA TYR A 357 -89.28 106.75 80.42
C TYR A 357 -88.86 107.82 79.38
N ILE A 358 -88.61 107.44 78.12
CA ILE A 358 -87.91 108.29 77.12
C ILE A 358 -88.73 108.48 75.84
N ASN A 359 -90.07 108.56 75.97
CA ASN A 359 -90.96 108.91 74.86
C ASN A 359 -91.32 110.42 74.82
N ASN A 360 -90.40 111.28 75.28
CA ASN A 360 -90.54 112.73 75.33
C ASN A 360 -89.27 113.39 74.78
N MET A 361 -89.40 114.13 73.66
CA MET A 361 -88.40 115.05 73.06
C MET A 361 -87.17 114.37 72.38
N ILE A 362 -86.50 114.88 71.33
CA ILE A 362 -86.89 115.72 70.15
C ILE A 362 -85.78 115.61 69.04
N GLN A 363 -86.17 115.62 67.76
CA GLN A 363 -85.49 116.03 66.49
C GLN A 363 -83.96 115.87 66.18
N PHE A 364 -83.68 115.37 64.94
CA PHE A 364 -82.52 115.59 64.02
C PHE A 364 -81.13 114.85 64.22
N PRO A 365 -80.27 114.70 63.16
CA PRO A 365 -79.19 113.66 62.99
C PRO A 365 -77.78 114.29 62.65
N PRO A 366 -76.77 113.75 61.87
CA PRO A 366 -76.52 112.44 61.18
C PRO A 366 -75.02 111.90 61.12
N LYS A 367 -74.76 110.87 60.26
CA LYS A 367 -73.50 110.50 59.49
C LYS A 367 -72.29 109.72 60.12
N SER A 368 -71.87 108.65 59.39
CA SER A 368 -70.49 108.32 58.87
C SER A 368 -69.45 107.32 59.51
N PHE A 369 -68.82 106.52 58.61
CA PHE A 369 -67.39 106.01 58.54
C PHE A 369 -66.86 104.87 59.53
N PRO A 370 -65.58 104.36 59.52
CA PRO A 370 -65.23 103.03 58.89
C PRO A 370 -64.04 102.16 59.50
N THR A 371 -63.45 101.22 58.73
CA THR A 371 -62.03 100.68 58.74
C THR A 371 -61.61 99.45 59.67
N PRO A 372 -60.34 98.91 59.76
CA PRO A 372 -59.86 97.76 58.92
C PRO A 372 -58.73 96.75 59.46
N LEU A 373 -58.17 95.88 58.57
CA LEU A 373 -56.76 95.29 58.47
C LEU A 373 -56.18 94.09 59.33
N LYS A 374 -55.40 93.21 58.64
CA LYS A 374 -54.09 92.51 59.01
C LYS A 374 -54.05 91.38 60.12
N GLU A 375 -53.05 90.47 60.32
CA GLU A 375 -51.89 89.88 59.56
C GLU A 375 -51.27 88.57 60.19
N HIS A 376 -50.59 87.71 59.38
CA HIS A 376 -49.34 86.88 59.63
C HIS A 376 -49.14 85.72 60.69
N LYS A 377 -48.73 84.52 60.17
CA LYS A 377 -47.63 83.54 60.57
C LYS A 377 -47.62 82.67 61.88
N ILE A 378 -46.79 81.59 61.86
CA ILE A 378 -45.85 80.99 62.90
C ILE A 378 -45.91 79.46 63.30
N TYR A 379 -44.86 78.69 62.88
CA TYR A 379 -43.97 77.67 63.58
C TYR A 379 -44.07 76.10 63.55
N PRO A 380 -42.89 75.38 63.61
CA PRO A 380 -42.66 73.90 63.75
C PRO A 380 -41.88 73.58 65.09
N PRO A 381 -40.84 72.68 65.29
CA PRO A 381 -40.18 71.52 64.59
C PRO A 381 -39.92 70.24 65.49
N TYR A 382 -38.70 69.60 65.42
CA TYR A 382 -38.04 68.52 66.25
C TYR A 382 -37.91 67.07 65.64
N PHE A 383 -36.77 66.31 65.67
CA PHE A 383 -35.37 66.57 66.11
C PHE A 383 -34.25 65.55 65.68
N LYS A 384 -32.95 65.93 65.88
CA LYS A 384 -31.65 65.15 65.78
C LYS A 384 -31.20 64.72 64.36
N PHE A 385 -29.95 64.39 64.01
CA PHE A 385 -28.53 64.51 64.53
C PHE A 385 -27.60 64.60 63.27
N LEU A 386 -26.39 65.20 63.13
CA LEU A 386 -25.11 65.36 63.87
C LEU A 386 -24.13 64.16 63.80
N LYS A 387 -22.85 64.27 63.34
CA LYS A 387 -22.00 65.46 63.06
C LYS A 387 -20.74 65.21 62.16
N MET A 388 -20.51 66.05 61.14
CA MET A 388 -19.24 66.48 60.46
C MET A 388 -18.37 65.45 59.66
N LEU A 389 -17.98 65.71 58.39
CA LEU A 389 -16.83 66.48 57.81
C LEU A 389 -15.45 65.79 57.99
N GLU A 390 -14.49 65.78 57.04
CA GLU A 390 -14.34 66.54 55.77
C GLU A 390 -13.36 65.86 54.76
N GLY A 391 -13.50 66.13 53.45
CA GLY A 391 -12.38 66.21 52.48
C GLY A 391 -11.74 64.96 51.82
N GLY A 392 -11.89 64.82 50.49
CA GLY A 392 -10.76 64.57 49.57
C GLY A 392 -10.41 63.14 49.07
N ILE A 393 -10.74 62.86 47.79
CA ILE A 393 -9.83 62.49 46.67
C ILE A 393 -8.55 61.66 47.00
N VAL A 394 -8.16 60.56 46.32
CA VAL A 394 -8.79 59.57 45.40
C VAL A 394 -7.72 58.48 45.07
N LEU A 395 -8.14 57.24 44.73
CA LEU A 395 -7.32 56.12 44.16
C LEU A 395 -6.13 55.54 44.97
N GLY A 396 -5.95 54.21 44.88
CA GLY A 396 -4.78 53.48 45.41
C GLY A 396 -5.12 52.10 45.99
N ASP A 397 -5.37 51.10 45.14
CA ASP A 397 -6.01 49.83 45.52
C ASP A 397 -5.02 48.63 45.59
N LYS A 398 -5.19 47.78 46.62
CA LYS A 398 -4.68 46.40 46.82
C LYS A 398 -3.17 46.05 46.74
N SER A 399 -2.69 45.44 47.83
CA SER A 399 -1.56 44.48 47.91
C SER A 399 -1.98 43.07 47.39
N PRO A 400 -1.14 42.01 47.42
CA PRO A 400 0.30 41.89 47.73
C PRO A 400 1.11 41.09 46.67
N SER A 401 2.43 40.91 46.83
CA SER A 401 3.21 39.94 46.01
C SER A 401 4.45 39.38 46.71
N ARG A 402 4.86 38.16 46.31
CA ARG A 402 5.98 37.36 46.89
C ARG A 402 7.36 37.65 46.26
N LEU A 403 7.49 38.72 45.48
CA LEU A 403 8.69 39.01 44.66
C LEU A 403 9.88 39.56 45.47
N ASP A 404 9.59 40.28 46.57
CA ASP A 404 10.57 41.05 47.36
C ASP A 404 11.65 40.17 48.05
N ALA A 405 11.36 38.88 48.25
CA ALA A 405 12.30 37.91 48.80
C ALA A 405 13.31 37.37 47.76
N PHE A 406 13.02 37.48 46.46
CA PHE A 406 13.85 36.91 45.39
C PHE A 406 14.83 37.93 44.79
N VAL A 407 14.45 39.21 44.76
CA VAL A 407 15.36 40.30 44.37
C VAL A 407 16.58 40.33 45.28
N LYS A 408 16.37 40.14 46.59
CA LYS A 408 17.41 40.30 47.61
C LYS A 408 18.57 39.30 47.50
N SER A 409 18.30 38.05 47.10
CA SER A 409 19.36 37.06 46.82
C SER A 409 20.20 37.40 45.58
N LEU A 410 19.60 38.05 44.58
CA LEU A 410 20.31 38.42 43.34
C LEU A 410 21.21 39.67 43.54
N GLU A 411 21.00 40.44 44.60
CA GLU A 411 21.89 41.55 44.96
C GLU A 411 23.17 41.10 45.68
N ASP A 412 23.11 40.03 46.47
CA ASP A 412 24.28 39.49 47.18
C ASP A 412 25.28 38.84 46.20
N ASP A 413 24.80 38.05 45.23
CA ASP A 413 25.65 37.39 44.21
C ASP A 413 26.37 38.41 43.30
N ARG A 414 25.68 39.50 42.94
CA ARG A 414 26.24 40.62 42.16
C ARG A 414 27.51 41.18 42.82
N ASP A 415 27.47 41.35 44.13
CA ASP A 415 28.56 41.95 44.89
C ASP A 415 29.57 40.91 45.43
N HIS A 416 29.37 39.61 45.15
CA HIS A 416 30.42 38.57 45.25
C HIS A 416 31.43 38.70 44.10
N TYR A 417 30.98 38.55 42.84
CA TYR A 417 31.88 38.53 41.68
C TYR A 417 32.63 39.85 41.45
N LYS A 418 32.07 40.96 41.95
CA LYS A 418 32.71 42.29 41.97
C LYS A 418 33.99 42.37 42.80
N ARG A 419 34.20 41.45 43.77
CA ARG A 419 35.39 41.41 44.64
C ARG A 419 36.52 40.50 44.10
N GLU A 420 36.18 39.48 43.32
CA GLU A 420 37.17 38.51 42.81
C GLU A 420 38.08 39.11 41.73
N VAL A 421 37.52 39.98 40.87
CA VAL A 421 38.25 40.61 39.74
C VAL A 421 39.38 41.54 40.22
N ASP A 422 39.20 42.22 41.36
CA ASP A 422 40.19 43.17 41.93
C ASP A 422 41.37 42.47 42.64
N TYR A 423 41.28 41.16 42.88
CA TYR A 423 42.34 40.37 43.51
C TYR A 423 43.39 39.92 42.48
N LEU A 424 42.95 39.28 41.40
CA LEU A 424 43.86 38.62 40.45
C LEU A 424 44.54 39.55 39.43
N GLN A 425 44.08 40.80 39.26
CA GLN A 425 44.80 41.81 38.47
C GLN A 425 46.20 42.16 39.01
N LYS A 426 46.59 41.68 40.20
CA LYS A 426 47.86 42.03 40.87
C LYS A 426 49.01 41.05 40.62
N LEU A 427 48.79 39.87 40.00
CA LEU A 427 49.80 38.80 39.98
C LEU A 427 50.72 38.73 38.73
N VAL A 428 50.75 39.74 37.86
CA VAL A 428 51.61 39.75 36.65
C VAL A 428 52.44 41.03 36.50
N LYS A 429 53.68 41.04 37.03
CA LYS A 429 54.78 41.96 36.59
C LYS A 429 56.16 41.64 37.22
N ARG A 430 57.22 41.77 36.39
CA ARG A 430 58.68 41.58 36.62
C ARG A 430 59.12 40.11 36.79
N ARG A 431 60.05 39.48 36.04
CA ARG A 431 61.28 39.81 35.24
C ARG A 431 62.61 39.64 35.99
N PHE A 432 63.51 38.76 35.49
CA PHE A 432 64.79 39.12 34.82
C PHE A 432 65.53 37.88 34.22
N SER A 433 66.65 38.10 33.52
CA SER A 433 67.39 37.18 32.58
C SER A 433 68.67 36.57 33.24
N PRO A 434 69.76 36.03 32.58
CA PRO A 434 70.13 35.86 31.14
C PRO A 434 70.97 34.61 30.66
N LEU A 435 71.11 34.43 29.32
CA LEU A 435 72.23 33.80 28.51
C LEU A 435 72.67 32.32 28.81
N ARG A 436 73.15 31.46 27.86
CA ARG A 436 73.74 31.55 26.48
C ARG A 436 73.36 30.24 25.67
N LYS A 437 74.03 29.61 24.68
CA LYS A 437 75.34 29.67 23.96
C LYS A 437 75.27 28.99 22.54
N ASN A 438 76.31 29.20 21.72
CA ASN A 438 76.79 28.58 20.45
C ASN A 438 77.19 27.06 20.50
N PRO A 439 77.62 26.39 19.37
CA PRO A 439 77.60 26.73 17.91
C PRO A 439 77.35 25.59 16.85
N GLU A 440 77.16 25.99 15.57
CA GLU A 440 77.70 25.46 14.26
C GLU A 440 77.63 23.95 13.82
N THR A 441 78.10 23.53 12.62
CA THR A 441 77.70 23.75 11.19
C THR A 441 78.33 22.64 10.29
N VAL A 442 77.92 22.51 9.00
CA VAL A 442 78.55 21.70 7.88
C VAL A 442 78.46 20.16 8.11
N ILE A 443 78.41 19.18 7.17
CA ILE A 443 78.81 18.93 5.75
C ILE A 443 77.73 17.97 5.14
N PHE A 444 77.43 17.77 3.84
CA PHE A 444 77.62 18.37 2.50
C PHE A 444 77.45 17.19 1.50
N ILE A 445 76.60 17.31 0.45
CA ILE A 445 76.83 16.79 -0.94
C ILE A 445 76.98 15.25 -1.19
N PHE A 446 76.40 14.60 -2.21
CA PHE A 446 75.54 14.97 -3.35
C PHE A 446 74.71 13.76 -3.86
N SER A 447 73.68 14.01 -4.67
CA SER A 447 73.08 13.02 -5.59
C SER A 447 73.14 13.53 -7.04
N LYS A 448 73.04 12.64 -8.04
CA LYS A 448 73.41 12.91 -9.44
C LYS A 448 72.26 12.70 -10.44
N GLY A 449 71.42 13.72 -10.58
CA GLY A 449 70.64 14.05 -11.79
C GLY A 449 69.28 13.39 -12.01
N TYR A 450 68.49 13.79 -13.02
CA TYR A 450 68.34 15.13 -13.66
C TYR A 450 67.10 15.12 -14.61
N ARG A 451 66.09 16.00 -14.41
CA ARG A 451 65.05 16.45 -15.39
C ARG A 451 63.98 15.43 -15.90
N LYS A 452 62.76 15.82 -16.34
CA LYS A 452 61.94 17.06 -16.19
C LYS A 452 60.51 16.88 -16.79
N SER A 453 59.48 17.51 -16.19
CA SER A 453 58.16 17.88 -16.79
C SER A 453 57.22 16.73 -17.19
N ASN A 454 55.89 16.84 -17.15
CA ASN A 454 54.94 17.86 -16.65
C ASN A 454 53.67 17.11 -16.19
N TYR A 455 53.14 17.35 -14.98
CA TYR A 455 51.73 17.22 -14.58
C TYR A 455 51.60 17.70 -13.12
N GLU A 456 50.61 18.53 -12.81
CA GLU A 456 50.50 19.18 -11.48
C GLU A 456 49.53 18.46 -10.53
N ASP A 457 48.37 17.97 -11.00
CA ASP A 457 47.41 17.22 -10.16
C ASP A 457 47.85 15.77 -9.91
N LEU A 458 48.55 15.17 -10.88
CA LEU A 458 49.26 13.90 -10.69
C LEU A 458 50.33 14.00 -9.58
N ARG A 459 50.71 15.22 -9.16
CA ARG A 459 51.89 15.52 -8.32
C ARG A 459 51.62 15.47 -6.81
N LEU A 460 50.36 15.36 -6.38
CA LEU A 460 50.00 15.00 -5.01
C LEU A 460 49.89 13.49 -4.86
N VAL A 461 49.09 12.83 -5.71
CA VAL A 461 49.01 11.36 -5.77
C VAL A 461 50.38 10.73 -6.04
N THR A 462 51.25 11.36 -6.85
CA THR A 462 52.64 10.90 -7.04
C THR A 462 53.54 11.21 -5.84
N ARG A 463 53.26 12.23 -5.02
CA ARG A 463 53.99 12.40 -3.74
C ARG A 463 53.59 11.32 -2.74
N GLU A 464 52.29 11.12 -2.54
CA GLU A 464 51.79 10.08 -1.64
C GLU A 464 52.24 8.70 -2.12
N ARG A 465 52.18 8.43 -3.43
CA ARG A 465 52.80 7.25 -4.04
C ARG A 465 54.31 7.20 -3.80
N ASP A 466 55.07 8.27 -4.03
CA ASP A 466 56.54 8.22 -3.91
C ASP A 466 57.04 8.24 -2.45
N GLU A 467 56.22 8.70 -1.51
CA GLU A 467 56.47 8.65 -0.07
C GLU A 467 56.05 7.29 0.50
N LEU A 468 54.95 6.69 0.02
CA LEU A 468 54.60 5.28 0.26
C LEU A 468 55.57 4.32 -0.45
N GLN A 469 56.05 4.64 -1.65
CA GLN A 469 57.08 3.90 -2.37
C GLN A 469 58.43 4.10 -1.69
N SER A 470 58.73 5.27 -1.11
CA SER A 470 59.94 5.50 -0.30
C SER A 470 59.86 4.85 1.08
N MET A 471 58.66 4.65 1.63
CA MET A 471 58.43 3.79 2.79
C MET A 471 58.53 2.31 2.40
N LEU A 472 58.00 1.88 1.25
CA LEU A 472 58.16 0.52 0.74
C LEU A 472 59.62 0.21 0.38
N ASP A 473 60.36 1.12 -0.27
CA ASP A 473 61.80 1.02 -0.51
C ASP A 473 62.59 0.93 0.81
N ARG A 474 62.10 1.61 1.87
CA ARG A 474 62.69 1.55 3.21
C ARG A 474 62.32 0.27 3.93
N PHE A 475 61.08 -0.21 3.85
CA PHE A 475 60.65 -1.50 4.40
C PHE A 475 61.24 -2.69 3.62
N GLU A 476 61.46 -2.56 2.32
CA GLU A 476 62.16 -3.54 1.49
C GLU A 476 63.65 -3.53 1.78
N LYS A 477 64.28 -2.36 1.96
CA LYS A 477 65.65 -2.29 2.50
C LYS A 477 65.75 -2.83 3.92
N HIS A 478 64.79 -2.56 4.80
CA HIS A 478 64.75 -3.15 6.14
C HIS A 478 64.43 -4.63 6.10
N MET A 479 63.68 -5.13 5.11
CA MET A 479 63.40 -6.55 4.89
C MET A 479 64.62 -7.26 4.30
N ILE A 480 65.41 -6.61 3.44
CA ILE A 480 66.73 -7.07 2.98
C ILE A 480 67.74 -7.03 4.13
N GLU A 481 67.65 -6.05 5.03
CA GLU A 481 68.50 -5.91 6.22
C GLU A 481 68.10 -6.91 7.33
N ILE A 482 66.82 -7.24 7.45
CA ILE A 482 66.31 -8.32 8.31
C ILE A 482 66.64 -9.67 7.68
N GLN A 483 66.56 -9.85 6.36
CA GLN A 483 67.03 -11.06 5.68
C GLN A 483 68.55 -11.22 5.75
N SER A 484 69.33 -10.13 5.75
CA SER A 484 70.78 -10.19 5.94
C SER A 484 71.15 -10.43 7.41
N LYS A 485 70.44 -9.83 8.38
CA LYS A 485 70.56 -10.16 9.81
C LYS A 485 70.08 -11.58 10.11
N VAL A 486 69.05 -12.10 9.46
CA VAL A 486 68.62 -13.51 9.57
C VAL A 486 69.65 -14.45 8.93
N LYS A 487 70.28 -14.08 7.81
CA LYS A 487 71.43 -14.85 7.28
C LYS A 487 72.65 -14.79 8.20
N LEU A 488 72.91 -13.64 8.85
CA LEU A 488 73.98 -13.49 9.83
C LEU A 488 73.69 -14.36 11.06
N LEU A 489 72.50 -14.25 11.65
CA LEU A 489 72.02 -15.04 12.79
C LEU A 489 71.90 -16.53 12.47
N THR A 490 71.64 -16.91 11.21
CA THR A 490 71.74 -18.32 10.77
C THR A 490 73.21 -18.75 10.76
N SER A 491 74.12 -17.93 10.22
CA SER A 491 75.57 -18.23 10.25
C SER A 491 76.16 -18.20 11.67
N GLU A 492 75.58 -17.45 12.60
CA GLU A 492 75.95 -17.42 14.03
C GLU A 492 75.33 -18.59 14.78
N LYS A 493 74.08 -18.98 14.48
CA LYS A 493 73.47 -20.22 14.96
C LYS A 493 74.28 -21.43 14.50
N ASP A 494 74.67 -21.50 13.24
CA ASP A 494 75.43 -22.63 12.69
C ASP A 494 76.86 -22.66 13.26
N LYS A 495 77.48 -21.50 13.51
CA LYS A 495 78.74 -21.41 14.28
C LYS A 495 78.58 -21.80 15.74
N LEU A 496 77.49 -21.40 16.42
CA LEU A 496 77.19 -21.84 17.79
C LEU A 496 76.88 -23.34 17.83
N SER A 497 76.26 -23.90 16.78
CA SER A 497 76.04 -25.34 16.66
C SER A 497 77.37 -26.08 16.59
N ILE A 498 78.31 -25.63 15.74
CA ILE A 498 79.66 -26.19 15.64
C ILE A 498 80.44 -26.04 16.96
N LEU A 499 80.36 -24.88 17.62
CA LEU A 499 81.03 -24.64 18.91
C LEU A 499 80.39 -25.45 20.06
N TYR A 500 79.08 -25.69 20.02
CA TYR A 500 78.38 -26.52 20.99
C TYR A 500 78.76 -28.00 20.80
N GLU A 501 78.82 -28.47 19.56
CA GLU A 501 79.24 -29.84 19.20
C GLU A 501 80.71 -30.08 19.58
N GLN A 502 81.61 -29.11 19.33
CA GLN A 502 82.99 -29.12 19.82
C GLN A 502 83.09 -29.12 21.35
N SER A 503 82.30 -28.29 22.04
CA SER A 503 82.29 -28.24 23.51
C SER A 503 81.74 -29.53 24.13
N GLN A 504 80.78 -30.19 23.47
CA GLN A 504 80.20 -31.46 23.90
C GLN A 504 81.24 -32.60 23.82
N ASP A 505 82.07 -32.61 22.78
CA ASP A 505 83.17 -33.58 22.63
C ASP A 505 84.31 -33.35 23.65
N GLU A 506 84.71 -32.11 23.90
CA GLU A 506 85.70 -31.79 24.95
C GLU A 506 85.21 -32.23 26.35
N LEU A 507 83.93 -32.06 26.67
CA LEU A 507 83.33 -32.50 27.94
C LEU A 507 83.36 -34.03 28.15
N ASN A 508 83.37 -34.82 27.06
CA ASN A 508 83.49 -36.28 27.14
C ASN A 508 84.93 -36.77 27.44
N SER A 509 85.94 -35.90 27.25
CA SER A 509 87.36 -36.25 27.47
C SER A 509 87.82 -36.10 28.92
N LEU A 510 87.25 -35.17 29.70
CA LEU A 510 87.72 -34.78 31.03
C LEU A 510 87.00 -35.50 32.20
N ARG A 511 86.56 -36.75 31.98
CA ARG A 511 85.96 -37.61 33.03
C ARG A 511 86.75 -38.89 33.33
N LYS A 512 88.08 -38.80 33.35
CA LYS A 512 88.98 -39.84 33.91
C LYS A 512 90.17 -39.20 34.63
N GLU A 513 90.14 -39.16 35.97
CA GLU A 513 91.24 -39.54 36.89
C GLU A 513 90.97 -39.13 38.36
N ALA A 514 91.46 -39.96 39.31
CA ALA A 514 91.94 -39.66 40.68
C ALA A 514 91.57 -40.72 41.76
N LYS A 515 92.57 -41.36 42.39
CA LYS A 515 92.55 -41.84 43.81
C LYS A 515 93.92 -42.32 44.35
N CYS A 516 94.06 -42.33 45.68
CA CYS A 516 95.31 -42.31 46.49
C CYS A 516 95.95 -43.67 46.89
N THR A 517 97.20 -43.62 47.40
CA THR A 517 97.89 -44.45 48.46
C THR A 517 99.32 -43.87 48.70
N LEU A 518 100.15 -44.16 49.73
CA LEU A 518 100.09 -44.53 51.17
C LEU A 518 101.57 -44.64 51.69
N VAL A 519 101.89 -44.62 53.01
CA VAL A 519 103.01 -45.34 53.76
C VAL A 519 103.34 -44.73 55.16
N SER A 520 104.01 -45.49 56.05
CA SER A 520 104.26 -45.27 57.51
C SER A 520 105.70 -44.75 57.86
N GLN A 521 106.31 -44.72 59.07
CA GLN A 521 106.24 -45.60 60.28
C GLN A 521 107.03 -45.07 61.53
N SER A 522 106.65 -45.51 62.75
CA SER A 522 107.50 -45.79 63.96
C SER A 522 108.11 -44.70 64.90
N HIS A 523 107.80 -44.83 66.21
CA HIS A 523 108.50 -44.50 67.49
C HIS A 523 109.46 -43.28 67.64
N ALA A 524 109.43 -42.42 68.67
CA ALA A 524 108.99 -42.46 70.10
C ALA A 524 110.06 -42.82 71.16
N GLU A 525 111.11 -41.99 71.27
CA GLU A 525 111.93 -41.85 72.51
C GLU A 525 112.56 -40.43 72.67
N GLU A 526 112.66 -39.66 71.57
CA GLU A 526 112.99 -38.22 71.52
C GLU A 526 112.07 -37.31 72.40
N GLU A 527 110.90 -37.83 72.77
CA GLU A 527 109.71 -37.08 73.20
C GLU A 527 109.94 -36.17 74.41
N ARG A 528 110.89 -36.50 75.28
CA ARG A 528 111.13 -35.76 76.53
C ARG A 528 111.89 -34.44 76.36
N ASN A 529 112.64 -34.27 75.27
CA ASN A 529 113.36 -33.03 74.97
C ASN A 529 112.65 -32.19 73.89
N VAL A 530 111.95 -32.84 72.96
CA VAL A 530 111.11 -32.19 71.94
C VAL A 530 110.00 -31.33 72.58
N ALA A 531 109.37 -31.79 73.67
CA ALA A 531 108.26 -31.09 74.32
C ALA A 531 108.53 -29.62 74.72
N LEU A 532 109.78 -29.27 75.08
CA LEU A 532 110.18 -27.89 75.43
C LEU A 532 110.49 -27.01 74.21
N SER A 533 110.87 -27.62 73.08
CA SER A 533 110.93 -26.98 71.76
C SER A 533 109.51 -26.64 71.30
N ASP A 534 108.64 -27.64 71.39
CA ASP A 534 107.33 -27.62 70.74
C ASP A 534 106.36 -26.66 71.41
N PHE A 535 106.49 -26.42 72.72
CA PHE A 535 105.72 -25.37 73.40
C PHE A 535 106.05 -23.96 72.88
N ARG A 536 107.31 -23.70 72.46
CA ARG A 536 107.69 -22.42 71.83
C ARG A 536 107.22 -22.34 70.38
N ARG A 537 107.34 -23.43 69.62
CA ARG A 537 106.84 -23.51 68.24
C ARG A 537 105.32 -23.27 68.21
N MET A 538 104.57 -23.97 69.06
CA MET A 538 103.11 -23.84 69.20
C MET A 538 102.68 -22.42 69.58
N MET A 539 103.42 -21.70 70.43
CA MET A 539 103.14 -20.29 70.71
C MET A 539 103.35 -19.40 69.47
N SER A 540 104.42 -19.60 68.70
CA SER A 540 104.64 -18.86 67.44
C SER A 540 103.61 -19.22 66.34
N GLU A 541 103.17 -20.48 66.27
CA GLU A 541 102.12 -20.95 65.37
C GLU A 541 100.76 -20.35 65.78
N LYS A 542 100.48 -20.24 67.08
CA LYS A 542 99.28 -19.59 67.63
C LYS A 542 99.24 -18.09 67.33
N GLU A 543 100.35 -17.37 67.50
CA GLU A 543 100.44 -15.96 67.10
C GLU A 543 100.29 -15.82 65.58
N SER A 544 100.96 -16.66 64.77
CA SER A 544 100.81 -16.68 63.31
C SER A 544 99.38 -16.99 62.85
N LEU A 545 98.67 -17.89 63.53
CA LEU A 545 97.27 -18.22 63.23
C LEU A 545 96.32 -17.10 63.66
N ARG A 546 96.62 -16.37 64.76
CA ARG A 546 95.89 -15.17 65.15
C ARG A 546 96.07 -14.04 64.13
N ASP A 547 97.29 -13.81 63.65
CA ASP A 547 97.55 -12.80 62.62
C ASP A 547 96.93 -13.18 61.26
N LYS A 548 96.98 -14.46 60.88
CA LYS A 548 96.28 -14.97 59.68
C LYS A 548 94.77 -14.82 59.81
N LEU A 549 94.19 -15.15 60.97
CA LEU A 549 92.76 -14.96 61.22
C LEU A 549 92.40 -13.47 61.15
N LYS A 550 93.18 -12.58 61.78
CA LYS A 550 92.98 -11.13 61.74
C LYS A 550 93.05 -10.58 60.31
N VAL A 551 94.04 -11.00 59.51
CA VAL A 551 94.15 -10.60 58.10
C VAL A 551 92.99 -11.16 57.27
N GLN A 552 92.50 -12.37 57.57
CA GLN A 552 91.35 -12.97 56.90
C GLN A 552 90.02 -12.30 57.29
N GLU A 553 89.86 -11.90 58.56
CA GLU A 553 88.73 -11.11 59.08
C GLU A 553 88.74 -9.69 58.50
N GLU A 554 89.91 -9.04 58.41
CA GLU A 554 90.06 -7.71 57.80
C GLU A 554 89.81 -7.75 56.27
N ALA A 555 90.30 -8.78 55.57
CA ALA A 555 90.01 -8.99 54.16
C ALA A 555 88.51 -9.27 53.92
N ALA A 556 87.89 -10.14 54.73
CA ALA A 556 86.46 -10.43 54.65
C ALA A 556 85.60 -9.21 55.03
N ALA A 557 86.03 -8.37 55.97
CA ALA A 557 85.34 -7.12 56.32
C ALA A 557 85.44 -6.08 55.21
N LEU A 558 86.58 -5.97 54.52
CA LEU A 558 86.78 -5.04 53.41
C LEU A 558 86.04 -5.54 52.15
N GLU A 559 86.04 -6.84 51.87
CA GLU A 559 85.23 -7.45 50.82
C GLU A 559 83.73 -7.27 51.13
N LYS A 560 83.28 -7.56 52.36
CA LYS A 560 81.91 -7.30 52.80
C LYS A 560 81.51 -5.83 52.63
N SER A 561 82.34 -4.90 53.08
CA SER A 561 82.10 -3.45 52.93
C SER A 561 81.97 -3.05 51.45
N LYS A 562 82.81 -3.63 50.57
CA LYS A 562 82.71 -3.42 49.12
C LYS A 562 81.44 -4.04 48.54
N MET A 563 81.00 -5.20 49.02
CA MET A 563 79.71 -5.79 48.62
C MET A 563 78.53 -4.95 49.12
N GLU A 564 78.56 -4.43 50.34
CA GLU A 564 77.54 -3.54 50.89
C GLU A 564 77.47 -2.22 50.11
N GLN A 565 78.61 -1.65 49.70
CA GLN A 565 78.64 -0.49 48.80
C GLN A 565 78.09 -0.83 47.40
N ASN A 566 78.52 -1.95 46.80
CA ASN A 566 77.98 -2.40 45.51
C ASN A 566 76.46 -2.62 45.58
N ILE A 567 75.94 -3.17 46.67
CA ILE A 567 74.50 -3.38 46.90
C ILE A 567 73.77 -2.04 47.04
N LEU A 568 74.38 -1.03 47.65
CA LEU A 568 73.84 0.34 47.70
C LEU A 568 73.84 1.02 46.31
N GLU A 569 74.90 0.88 45.53
CA GLU A 569 74.99 1.44 44.17
C GLU A 569 74.03 0.74 43.20
N LEU A 570 73.89 -0.59 43.30
CA LEU A 570 72.86 -1.36 42.58
C LEU A 570 71.45 -1.01 43.07
N GLY A 571 71.23 -0.85 44.37
CA GLY A 571 69.95 -0.43 44.93
C GLY A 571 69.51 0.95 44.44
N ASN A 572 70.43 1.92 44.42
CA ASN A 572 70.19 3.27 43.91
C ASN A 572 69.93 3.30 42.40
N THR A 573 70.64 2.48 41.61
CA THR A 573 70.40 2.38 40.16
C THR A 573 69.09 1.63 39.84
N ILE A 574 68.70 0.64 40.65
CA ILE A 574 67.36 0.05 40.59
C ILE A 574 66.29 1.09 40.91
N HIS A 575 66.41 1.86 41.99
CA HIS A 575 65.44 2.92 42.33
C HIS A 575 65.35 4.01 41.25
N ALA A 576 66.46 4.34 40.57
CA ALA A 576 66.45 5.27 39.44
C ALA A 576 65.68 4.69 38.24
N LEU A 577 65.88 3.42 37.90
CA LEU A 577 65.15 2.73 36.84
C LEU A 577 63.67 2.49 37.19
N GLU A 578 63.35 2.28 38.46
CA GLU A 578 61.98 2.20 38.98
C GLU A 578 61.27 3.56 38.90
N ALA A 579 61.97 4.66 39.16
CA ALA A 579 61.46 6.02 38.93
C ALA A 579 61.26 6.31 37.44
N GLU A 580 62.26 6.04 36.59
CA GLU A 580 62.14 6.22 35.12
C GLU A 580 61.02 5.35 34.52
N THR A 581 60.81 4.13 35.01
CA THR A 581 59.69 3.29 34.56
C THR A 581 58.33 3.75 35.10
N CYS A 582 58.27 4.38 36.28
CA CYS A 582 57.06 5.08 36.74
C CYS A 582 56.73 6.29 35.85
N ASP A 583 57.71 7.13 35.52
CA ASP A 583 57.53 8.30 34.65
C ASP A 583 57.21 7.92 33.19
N LEU A 584 57.75 6.79 32.70
CA LEU A 584 57.34 6.21 31.43
C LEU A 584 55.91 5.64 31.50
N MET A 585 55.48 5.07 32.62
CA MET A 585 54.12 4.57 32.79
C MET A 585 53.06 5.69 32.91
N THR A 586 53.38 6.81 33.58
CA THR A 586 52.48 7.98 33.63
C THR A 586 52.36 8.62 32.25
N THR A 587 53.47 8.88 31.56
CA THR A 587 53.44 9.43 30.19
C THR A 587 52.78 8.48 29.18
N ILE A 588 52.91 7.16 29.33
CA ILE A 588 52.12 6.18 28.54
C ILE A 588 50.62 6.26 28.86
N SER A 589 50.22 6.55 30.11
CA SER A 589 48.80 6.79 30.44
C SER A 589 48.30 8.07 29.80
N GLU A 590 49.00 9.19 29.96
CA GLU A 590 48.64 10.48 29.35
C GLU A 590 48.54 10.38 27.82
N LEU A 591 49.43 9.63 27.17
CA LEU A 591 49.37 9.36 25.73
C LEU A 591 48.18 8.46 25.35
N LYS A 592 47.79 7.48 26.17
CA LYS A 592 46.57 6.67 25.94
C LYS A 592 45.30 7.51 26.09
N ASP A 593 45.22 8.33 27.12
CA ASP A 593 44.08 9.23 27.34
C ASP A 593 44.00 10.30 26.22
N ARG A 594 45.17 10.75 25.72
CA ARG A 594 45.26 11.61 24.54
C ARG A 594 44.82 10.89 23.26
N ILE A 595 45.19 9.62 23.07
CA ILE A 595 44.73 8.83 21.93
C ILE A 595 43.21 8.61 22.01
N ALA A 596 42.66 8.23 23.17
CA ALA A 596 41.23 8.04 23.35
C ALA A 596 40.43 9.33 23.06
N SER A 597 40.87 10.48 23.59
CA SER A 597 40.24 11.77 23.27
C SER A 597 40.33 12.15 21.78
N LEU A 598 41.43 11.83 21.10
CA LEU A 598 41.54 12.03 19.64
C LEU A 598 40.71 11.03 18.82
N GLU A 599 40.53 9.80 19.30
CA GLU A 599 39.63 8.81 18.69
C GLU A 599 38.16 9.21 18.83
N ASP A 600 37.76 9.77 19.98
CA ASP A 600 36.41 10.27 20.20
C ASP A 600 36.15 11.60 19.47
N GLU A 601 37.13 12.50 19.38
CA GLU A 601 37.07 13.65 18.46
C GLU A 601 36.96 13.19 17.00
N LEU A 602 37.70 12.14 16.59
CA LEU A 602 37.62 11.58 15.24
C LEU A 602 36.25 10.93 14.96
N LYS A 603 35.68 10.19 15.92
CA LYS A 603 34.31 9.64 15.83
C LYS A 603 33.29 10.77 15.70
N ALA A 604 33.37 11.79 16.56
CA ALA A 604 32.48 12.95 16.51
C ALA A 604 32.60 13.72 15.18
N LYS A 605 33.81 13.87 14.63
CA LYS A 605 34.02 14.49 13.31
C LYS A 605 33.57 13.61 12.15
N SER A 606 33.75 12.29 12.23
CA SER A 606 33.21 11.34 11.25
C SER A 606 31.67 11.35 11.26
N GLN A 607 31.05 11.38 12.43
CA GLN A 607 29.60 11.52 12.58
C GLN A 607 29.10 12.87 12.04
N GLN A 608 29.77 13.97 12.37
CA GLN A 608 29.45 15.30 11.81
C GLN A 608 29.56 15.33 10.28
N VAL A 609 30.58 14.67 9.69
CA VAL A 609 30.71 14.56 8.23
C VAL A 609 29.62 13.68 7.63
N SER A 610 29.19 12.60 8.29
CA SER A 610 28.03 11.82 7.82
C SER A 610 26.73 12.63 7.89
N GLN A 611 26.47 13.35 8.98
CA GLN A 611 25.29 14.20 9.14
C GLN A 611 25.25 15.29 8.07
N SER A 612 26.35 16.02 7.83
CA SER A 612 26.39 17.03 6.76
C SER A 612 26.42 16.45 5.34
N SER A 613 26.78 15.18 5.16
CA SER A 613 26.56 14.44 3.90
C SER A 613 25.09 14.10 3.70
N ASP A 614 24.40 13.65 4.74
CA ASP A 614 22.98 13.32 4.72
C ASP A 614 22.12 14.57 4.53
N GLU A 615 22.42 15.66 5.25
CA GLU A 615 21.87 17.01 5.02
C GLU A 615 22.11 17.46 3.58
N SER A 616 23.32 17.29 3.04
CA SER A 616 23.62 17.60 1.63
C SER A 616 22.83 16.73 0.65
N SER A 617 22.49 15.49 1.01
CA SER A 617 21.63 14.62 0.20
C SER A 617 20.16 15.08 0.25
N GLN A 618 19.67 15.50 1.42
CA GLN A 618 18.33 16.03 1.63
C GLN A 618 18.15 17.34 0.86
N PHE A 619 19.09 18.31 0.99
CA PHE A 619 19.09 19.55 0.21
C PHE A 619 19.19 19.31 -1.30
N LYS A 620 19.84 18.22 -1.76
CA LYS A 620 19.83 17.83 -3.19
C LYS A 620 18.45 17.31 -3.62
N THR A 621 17.80 16.45 -2.83
CA THR A 621 16.44 15.99 -3.14
C THR A 621 15.43 17.12 -3.08
N GLU A 622 15.58 18.06 -2.14
CA GLU A 622 14.77 19.27 -2.03
C GLU A 622 14.99 20.18 -3.24
N LEU A 623 16.24 20.46 -3.64
CA LEU A 623 16.56 21.17 -4.87
C LEU A 623 15.96 20.51 -6.12
N SER A 624 16.03 19.18 -6.25
CA SER A 624 15.40 18.47 -7.36
C SER A 624 13.86 18.55 -7.32
N SER A 625 13.24 18.56 -6.13
CA SER A 625 11.80 18.75 -5.99
C SER A 625 11.38 20.18 -6.35
N LEU A 626 12.16 21.19 -5.94
CA LEU A 626 11.96 22.59 -6.28
C LEU A 626 12.21 22.85 -7.78
N GLN A 627 13.18 22.16 -8.39
CA GLN A 627 13.40 22.20 -9.85
C GLN A 627 12.20 21.62 -10.61
N LEU A 628 11.66 20.47 -10.19
CA LEU A 628 10.48 19.87 -10.79
C LEU A 628 9.23 20.77 -10.63
N LEU A 629 9.04 21.35 -9.44
CA LEU A 629 7.97 22.31 -9.18
C LEU A 629 8.14 23.58 -10.03
N ASN A 630 9.36 24.08 -10.20
CA ASN A 630 9.63 25.26 -11.03
C ASN A 630 9.44 24.96 -12.54
N GLU A 631 9.74 23.74 -13.01
CA GLU A 631 9.35 23.30 -14.35
C GLU A 631 7.83 23.20 -14.52
N GLN A 632 7.09 22.73 -13.51
CA GLN A 632 5.63 22.70 -13.54
C GLN A 632 5.02 24.11 -13.53
N LEU A 633 5.57 25.02 -12.72
CA LEU A 633 5.18 26.42 -12.68
C LEU A 633 5.49 27.11 -14.01
N GLN A 634 6.67 26.90 -14.60
CA GLN A 634 7.02 27.43 -15.92
C GLN A 634 6.06 26.91 -17.00
N LYS A 635 5.79 25.59 -17.05
CA LYS A 635 4.80 25.03 -17.99
C LYS A 635 3.40 25.60 -17.79
N SER A 636 2.98 25.83 -16.54
CA SER A 636 1.69 26.48 -16.25
C SER A 636 1.67 27.96 -16.66
N LEU A 637 2.81 28.67 -16.55
CA LEU A 637 2.96 30.04 -17.01
C LEU A 637 2.94 30.11 -18.55
N ASP A 638 3.63 29.20 -19.23
CA ASP A 638 3.64 29.07 -20.69
C ASP A 638 2.22 28.76 -21.22
N ASP A 639 1.50 27.83 -20.58
CA ASP A 639 0.08 27.51 -20.88
C ASP A 639 -0.84 28.72 -20.66
N ILE A 640 -0.67 29.46 -19.55
CA ILE A 640 -1.44 30.68 -19.26
C ILE A 640 -1.12 31.77 -20.26
N GLN A 641 0.15 31.92 -20.68
CA GLN A 641 0.59 32.92 -21.65
C GLN A 641 0.09 32.60 -23.07
N CYS A 642 0.06 31.32 -23.46
CA CYS A 642 -0.58 30.89 -24.72
C CYS A 642 -2.09 31.13 -24.69
N ARG A 643 -2.77 30.83 -23.57
CA ARG A 643 -4.19 31.15 -23.40
C ARG A 643 -4.46 32.66 -23.40
N PHE A 644 -3.57 33.47 -22.83
CA PHE A 644 -3.66 34.92 -22.87
C PHE A 644 -3.53 35.44 -24.31
N SER A 645 -2.54 34.97 -25.08
CA SER A 645 -2.39 35.31 -26.51
C SER A 645 -3.67 35.00 -27.30
N LEU A 646 -4.25 33.81 -27.12
CA LEU A 646 -5.50 33.43 -27.79
C LEU A 646 -6.69 34.31 -27.37
N LYS A 647 -6.73 34.83 -26.13
CA LYS A 647 -7.74 35.79 -25.69
C LYS A 647 -7.45 37.23 -26.14
N GLU A 648 -6.20 37.58 -26.40
CA GLU A 648 -5.81 38.84 -27.04
C GLU A 648 -6.21 38.84 -28.52
N ASP A 649 -5.97 37.72 -29.24
CA ASP A 649 -6.43 37.48 -30.62
C ASP A 649 -7.97 37.49 -30.74
N GLU A 650 -8.68 36.76 -29.87
CA GLU A 650 -10.15 36.77 -29.82
C GLU A 650 -10.71 38.18 -29.55
N LEU A 651 -10.09 38.92 -28.61
CA LEU A 651 -10.53 40.27 -28.25
C LEU A 651 -10.23 41.28 -29.35
N GLN A 652 -9.13 41.13 -30.09
CA GLN A 652 -8.86 41.94 -31.28
C GLN A 652 -9.90 41.65 -32.37
N SER A 653 -10.19 40.37 -32.66
CA SER A 653 -11.24 40.00 -33.62
C SER A 653 -12.60 40.59 -33.24
N ALA A 654 -12.98 40.52 -31.97
CA ALA A 654 -14.21 41.14 -31.47
C ALA A 654 -14.18 42.68 -31.55
N HIS A 655 -13.02 43.32 -31.41
CA HIS A 655 -12.86 44.77 -31.58
C HIS A 655 -13.01 45.18 -33.06
N GLU A 656 -12.47 44.40 -33.99
CA GLU A 656 -12.64 44.61 -35.43
C GLU A 656 -14.11 44.43 -35.86
N GLU A 657 -14.83 43.42 -35.32
CA GLU A 657 -16.27 43.29 -35.51
C GLU A 657 -17.06 44.48 -34.94
N ILE A 658 -16.70 44.97 -33.74
CA ILE A 658 -17.32 46.16 -33.13
C ILE A 658 -17.13 47.39 -34.03
N LEU A 659 -15.93 47.61 -34.60
CA LEU A 659 -15.68 48.74 -35.51
C LEU A 659 -16.53 48.65 -36.78
N ILE A 660 -16.69 47.45 -37.36
CA ILE A 660 -17.57 47.22 -38.53
C ILE A 660 -19.04 47.49 -38.17
N LEU A 661 -19.48 47.12 -36.96
CA LEU A 661 -20.83 47.39 -36.47
C LEU A 661 -21.05 48.87 -36.15
N GLU A 662 -20.08 49.57 -35.56
CA GLU A 662 -20.13 51.02 -35.32
C GLU A 662 -20.20 51.80 -36.66
N GLU A 663 -19.37 51.44 -37.66
CA GLU A 663 -19.44 52.01 -39.02
C GLU A 663 -20.79 51.71 -39.72
N LYS A 664 -21.37 50.53 -39.48
CA LYS A 664 -22.71 50.18 -39.97
C LYS A 664 -23.80 51.01 -39.29
N ILE A 665 -23.66 51.29 -38.00
CA ILE A 665 -24.57 52.17 -37.25
C ILE A 665 -24.47 53.61 -37.75
N GLU A 666 -23.26 54.14 -38.01
CA GLU A 666 -23.11 55.50 -38.56
C GLU A 666 -23.71 55.65 -39.97
N ARG A 667 -23.55 54.64 -40.85
CA ARG A 667 -24.21 54.62 -42.16
C ARG A 667 -25.73 54.61 -42.03
N LEU A 668 -26.27 53.77 -41.15
CA LEU A 668 -27.72 53.73 -40.89
C LEU A 668 -28.22 55.07 -40.30
N HIS A 669 -27.45 55.70 -39.40
CA HIS A 669 -27.77 57.02 -38.85
C HIS A 669 -27.80 58.12 -39.92
N HIS A 670 -26.84 58.13 -40.85
CA HIS A 670 -26.85 59.06 -41.99
C HIS A 670 -28.09 58.84 -42.89
N THR A 671 -28.40 57.59 -43.24
CA THR A 671 -29.62 57.31 -44.04
C THR A 671 -30.88 57.76 -43.30
N LYS A 672 -30.95 57.57 -41.97
CA LYS A 672 -32.07 58.05 -41.16
C LYS A 672 -32.17 59.58 -41.16
N SER A 673 -31.07 60.31 -40.97
CA SER A 673 -31.08 61.79 -41.01
C SER A 673 -31.64 62.32 -42.33
N SER A 674 -31.20 61.74 -43.45
CA SER A 674 -31.72 62.10 -44.78
C SER A 674 -33.22 61.79 -44.95
N HIS A 675 -33.71 60.68 -44.38
CA HIS A 675 -35.15 60.38 -44.35
C HIS A 675 -35.92 61.35 -43.43
N ASP A 676 -35.41 61.69 -42.25
CA ASP A 676 -36.01 62.67 -41.35
C ASP A 676 -36.07 64.07 -42.01
N GLU A 677 -35.03 64.47 -42.76
CA GLU A 677 -34.98 65.69 -43.57
C GLU A 677 -36.05 65.70 -44.68
N THR A 678 -36.14 64.64 -45.49
CA THR A 678 -37.18 64.55 -46.55
C THR A 678 -38.59 64.51 -45.96
N MET A 679 -38.84 63.79 -44.85
CA MET A 679 -40.12 63.84 -44.15
C MET A 679 -40.47 65.25 -43.63
N ASN A 680 -39.47 66.05 -43.25
CA ASN A 680 -39.69 67.42 -42.81
C ASN A 680 -39.98 68.39 -43.97
N VAL A 681 -39.38 68.18 -45.14
CA VAL A 681 -39.75 68.89 -46.39
C VAL A 681 -41.17 68.52 -46.83
N LEU A 682 -41.56 67.24 -46.75
CA LEU A 682 -42.91 66.77 -47.07
C LEU A 682 -43.96 67.31 -46.08
N ARG A 683 -43.67 67.32 -44.76
CA ARG A 683 -44.52 68.01 -43.77
C ARG A 683 -44.58 69.53 -44.03
N GLY A 684 -43.48 70.13 -44.49
CA GLY A 684 -43.43 71.55 -44.87
C GLY A 684 -44.37 71.87 -46.04
N THR A 685 -44.36 71.05 -47.09
CA THR A 685 -45.23 71.22 -48.27
C THR A 685 -46.70 70.92 -47.98
N ILE A 686 -47.02 69.90 -47.17
CA ILE A 686 -48.39 69.67 -46.68
C ILE A 686 -48.92 70.90 -45.91
N ASN A 687 -48.12 71.45 -44.99
CA ASN A 687 -48.47 72.67 -44.24
C ASN A 687 -48.59 73.94 -45.10
N VAL A 688 -48.13 73.93 -46.36
CA VAL A 688 -48.38 75.00 -47.34
C VAL A 688 -49.68 74.72 -48.10
N LEU A 689 -49.86 73.49 -48.60
CA LEU A 689 -51.07 73.07 -49.32
C LEU A 689 -52.34 73.21 -48.47
N ASP A 690 -52.28 72.91 -47.16
CA ASP A 690 -53.42 73.14 -46.26
C ASP A 690 -53.78 74.63 -46.14
N LYS A 691 -52.77 75.53 -46.07
CA LYS A 691 -53.00 76.98 -46.02
C LYS A 691 -53.50 77.54 -47.35
N GLU A 692 -52.99 77.04 -48.47
CA GLU A 692 -53.47 77.40 -49.80
C GLU A 692 -54.92 76.95 -49.96
N LYS A 693 -55.26 75.70 -49.59
CA LYS A 693 -56.62 75.19 -49.54
C LYS A 693 -57.54 76.07 -48.68
N ASP A 694 -57.14 76.40 -47.46
CA ASP A 694 -57.96 77.21 -46.56
C ASP A 694 -58.18 78.62 -47.15
N SER A 695 -57.13 79.26 -47.69
CA SER A 695 -57.25 80.58 -48.36
C SER A 695 -58.09 80.54 -49.65
N LEU A 696 -58.08 79.42 -50.38
CA LEU A 696 -58.93 79.20 -51.55
C LEU A 696 -60.39 79.00 -51.12
N GLN A 697 -60.63 78.38 -49.97
CA GLN A 697 -61.96 78.22 -49.41
C GLN A 697 -62.53 79.57 -48.91
N ASP A 698 -61.75 80.37 -48.17
CA ASP A 698 -62.11 81.76 -47.81
C ASP A 698 -62.49 82.56 -49.08
N THR A 699 -61.68 82.43 -50.14
CA THR A 699 -61.89 83.10 -51.44
C THR A 699 -63.14 82.59 -52.19
N VAL A 700 -63.56 81.34 -51.97
CA VAL A 700 -64.80 80.77 -52.52
C VAL A 700 -66.01 81.25 -51.73
N ASP A 701 -65.90 81.33 -50.40
CA ASP A 701 -66.99 81.80 -49.54
C ASP A 701 -67.25 83.31 -49.74
N GLU A 702 -66.21 84.16 -49.80
CA GLU A 702 -66.33 85.58 -50.19
C GLU A 702 -67.06 85.75 -51.55
N LYS A 703 -66.71 84.92 -52.54
CA LYS A 703 -67.34 84.96 -53.87
C LYS A 703 -68.79 84.49 -53.81
N THR A 704 -69.10 83.51 -52.98
CA THR A 704 -70.45 82.97 -52.81
C THR A 704 -71.37 83.99 -52.15
N GLU A 705 -70.93 84.67 -51.08
CA GLU A 705 -71.64 85.81 -50.49
C GLU A 705 -71.86 86.93 -51.51
N LYS A 706 -70.82 87.25 -52.29
CA LYS A 706 -70.87 88.33 -53.28
C LYS A 706 -71.77 88.03 -54.47
N ILE A 707 -71.87 86.76 -54.88
CA ILE A 707 -72.86 86.30 -55.87
C ILE A 707 -74.27 86.45 -55.29
N ALA A 708 -74.55 85.93 -54.09
CA ALA A 708 -75.87 86.05 -53.46
C ALA A 708 -76.31 87.52 -53.27
N TYR A 709 -75.39 88.40 -52.90
CA TYR A 709 -75.63 89.85 -52.82
C TYR A 709 -75.93 90.48 -54.19
N LEU A 710 -75.22 90.06 -55.25
CA LEU A 710 -75.47 90.55 -56.61
C LEU A 710 -76.79 89.99 -57.19
N ASP A 711 -77.18 88.77 -56.83
CA ASP A 711 -78.43 88.14 -57.28
C ASP A 711 -79.67 88.79 -56.64
N ASP A 712 -79.67 89.09 -55.34
CA ASP A 712 -80.76 89.89 -54.75
C ASP A 712 -80.80 91.31 -55.33
N ASN A 713 -79.65 91.94 -55.55
CA ASN A 713 -79.60 93.23 -56.25
C ASN A 713 -80.18 93.12 -57.68
N LEU A 714 -79.83 92.09 -58.45
CA LEU A 714 -80.40 91.83 -59.77
C LEU A 714 -81.91 91.64 -59.69
N ALA A 715 -82.41 90.75 -58.84
CA ALA A 715 -83.84 90.53 -58.66
C ALA A 715 -84.59 91.81 -58.26
N ASN A 716 -83.97 92.68 -57.46
CA ASN A 716 -84.53 93.98 -57.08
C ASN A 716 -84.46 95.03 -58.20
N LYS A 717 -83.42 94.99 -59.06
CA LYS A 717 -83.40 95.77 -60.31
C LYS A 717 -84.40 95.24 -61.34
N GLU A 718 -84.62 93.93 -61.44
CA GLU A 718 -85.60 93.33 -62.35
C GLU A 718 -87.04 93.73 -61.99
N LYS A 719 -87.41 93.68 -60.71
CA LYS A 719 -88.69 94.22 -60.20
C LYS A 719 -88.86 95.70 -60.59
N MET A 720 -87.81 96.50 -60.43
CA MET A 720 -87.81 97.91 -60.82
C MET A 720 -87.91 98.09 -62.35
N ILE A 721 -87.21 97.26 -63.14
CA ILE A 721 -87.25 97.27 -64.61
C ILE A 721 -88.63 96.85 -65.12
N ALA A 722 -89.34 95.94 -64.46
CA ALA A 722 -90.73 95.60 -64.80
C ALA A 722 -91.68 96.80 -64.61
N HIS A 723 -91.59 97.49 -63.46
CA HIS A 723 -92.35 98.71 -63.19
C HIS A 723 -91.99 99.86 -64.15
N LEU A 724 -90.70 100.03 -64.45
CA LEU A 724 -90.23 101.02 -65.42
C LEU A 724 -90.65 100.68 -66.85
N LYS A 725 -90.65 99.41 -67.28
CA LYS A 725 -91.20 99.01 -68.58
C LYS A 725 -92.69 99.36 -68.70
N GLN A 726 -93.48 99.14 -67.65
CA GLN A 726 -94.91 99.46 -67.63
C GLN A 726 -95.19 100.97 -67.80
N THR A 727 -94.36 101.82 -67.22
CA THR A 727 -94.45 103.29 -67.36
C THR A 727 -93.78 103.80 -68.66
N ILE A 728 -92.73 103.15 -69.13
CA ILE A 728 -92.10 103.41 -70.42
C ILE A 728 -93.09 103.15 -71.56
N SER A 729 -93.82 102.03 -71.59
CA SER A 729 -94.78 101.76 -72.67
C SER A 729 -95.97 102.73 -72.71
N GLN A 730 -96.32 103.37 -71.58
CA GLN A 730 -97.29 104.47 -71.55
C GLN A 730 -96.73 105.74 -72.21
N LEU A 731 -95.44 106.02 -72.03
CA LEU A 731 -94.75 107.16 -72.64
C LEU A 731 -94.41 106.89 -74.12
N GLU A 732 -94.03 105.66 -74.47
CA GLU A 732 -93.72 105.24 -75.85
C GLU A 732 -94.90 105.48 -76.79
N SER A 733 -96.13 105.13 -76.39
CA SER A 733 -97.34 105.42 -77.18
C SER A 733 -97.52 106.90 -77.52
N SER A 734 -97.02 107.82 -76.68
CA SER A 734 -97.04 109.27 -76.95
C SER A 734 -95.86 109.73 -77.79
N LEU A 735 -94.71 109.07 -77.62
CA LEU A 735 -93.45 109.40 -78.25
C LEU A 735 -93.35 108.86 -79.69
N ASP A 736 -94.02 107.74 -79.99
CA ASP A 736 -94.02 107.09 -81.30
C ASP A 736 -94.64 107.96 -82.40
N GLN A 737 -95.71 108.70 -82.08
CA GLN A 737 -96.32 109.69 -82.99
C GLN A 737 -95.34 110.82 -83.40
N VAL A 738 -94.38 111.16 -82.54
CA VAL A 738 -93.33 112.15 -82.80
C VAL A 738 -92.08 111.50 -83.42
N LYS A 739 -91.76 110.27 -83.00
CA LYS A 739 -90.67 109.46 -83.58
C LYS A 739 -90.93 109.12 -85.03
N ASP A 740 -92.15 108.88 -85.51
CA ASP A 740 -92.31 108.42 -86.91
C ASP A 740 -91.86 109.46 -87.94
N ALA A 741 -92.17 110.74 -87.72
CA ALA A 741 -91.66 111.83 -88.53
C ALA A 741 -90.12 111.93 -88.44
N MET A 742 -89.55 111.97 -87.24
CA MET A 742 -88.10 112.12 -87.03
C MET A 742 -87.28 110.91 -87.45
N SER A 743 -87.80 109.70 -87.23
CA SER A 743 -87.10 108.44 -87.49
C SER A 743 -87.04 108.10 -88.97
N SER A 744 -87.90 108.67 -89.83
CA SER A 744 -87.67 108.62 -91.28
C SER A 744 -86.27 109.15 -91.66
N ARG A 745 -85.93 110.35 -91.17
CA ARG A 745 -84.62 111.00 -91.36
C ARG A 745 -83.51 110.34 -90.52
N HIS A 746 -83.82 109.91 -89.30
CA HIS A 746 -82.81 109.38 -88.38
C HIS A 746 -82.46 107.91 -88.66
N ARG A 747 -83.36 107.10 -89.27
CA ARG A 747 -83.07 105.71 -89.68
C ARG A 747 -81.92 105.65 -90.69
N GLU A 748 -81.96 106.51 -91.71
CA GLU A 748 -80.94 106.59 -92.76
C GLU A 748 -79.57 107.01 -92.19
N GLN A 749 -79.53 108.12 -91.44
CA GLN A 749 -78.31 108.62 -90.82
C GLN A 749 -77.72 107.66 -89.76
N ALA A 750 -78.58 107.00 -88.97
CA ALA A 750 -78.15 106.04 -87.96
C ALA A 750 -77.89 104.63 -88.51
N SER A 751 -78.32 104.30 -89.74
CA SER A 751 -77.91 103.05 -90.41
C SER A 751 -76.42 103.10 -90.72
N LEU A 752 -75.97 104.17 -91.38
CA LEU A 752 -74.57 104.35 -91.76
C LEU A 752 -73.64 104.48 -90.55
N ARG A 753 -74.11 105.13 -89.46
CA ARG A 753 -73.35 105.19 -88.20
C ARG A 753 -73.28 103.82 -87.51
N ARG A 754 -74.40 103.12 -87.29
CA ARG A 754 -74.37 101.78 -86.67
C ARG A 754 -73.55 100.76 -87.47
N GLN A 755 -73.47 100.87 -88.79
CA GLN A 755 -72.60 100.03 -89.61
C GLN A 755 -71.11 100.32 -89.34
N LEU A 756 -70.72 101.59 -89.19
CA LEU A 756 -69.36 101.96 -88.81
C LEU A 756 -69.04 101.54 -87.36
N ASP A 757 -69.95 101.84 -86.43
CA ASP A 757 -69.80 101.53 -84.99
C ASP A 757 -69.73 100.01 -84.76
N ALA A 758 -70.53 99.22 -85.50
CA ALA A 758 -70.48 97.75 -85.45
C ALA A 758 -69.14 97.19 -85.97
N VAL A 759 -68.67 97.64 -87.14
CA VAL A 759 -67.36 97.21 -87.67
C VAL A 759 -66.22 97.60 -86.72
N GLN A 760 -66.30 98.76 -86.06
CA GLN A 760 -65.31 99.15 -85.06
C GLN A 760 -65.38 98.30 -83.77
N ALA A 761 -66.58 97.92 -83.33
CA ALA A 761 -66.77 96.99 -82.21
C ALA A 761 -66.27 95.57 -82.56
N GLU A 762 -66.54 95.07 -83.77
CA GLU A 762 -66.05 93.78 -84.29
C GLU A 762 -64.52 93.76 -84.41
N ILE A 763 -63.88 94.85 -84.84
CA ILE A 763 -62.42 95.00 -84.84
C ILE A 763 -61.87 95.00 -83.40
N GLY A 764 -62.55 95.65 -82.46
CA GLY A 764 -62.18 95.63 -81.04
C GLY A 764 -62.27 94.24 -80.42
N GLU A 765 -63.37 93.53 -80.66
CA GLU A 765 -63.61 92.20 -80.10
C GLU A 765 -62.74 91.13 -80.76
N THR A 766 -62.56 91.15 -82.08
CA THR A 766 -61.58 90.26 -82.74
C THR A 766 -60.15 90.54 -82.28
N GLY A 767 -59.84 91.80 -81.92
CA GLY A 767 -58.61 92.17 -81.22
C GLY A 767 -58.46 91.48 -79.85
N ARG A 768 -59.52 91.53 -79.02
CA ARG A 768 -59.54 90.86 -77.71
C ARG A 768 -59.47 89.33 -77.82
N VAL A 769 -60.25 88.73 -78.71
CA VAL A 769 -60.24 87.28 -78.96
C VAL A 769 -58.86 86.83 -79.44
N LYS A 770 -58.20 87.60 -80.31
CA LYS A 770 -56.80 87.34 -80.72
C LYS A 770 -55.83 87.44 -79.55
N GLU A 771 -55.98 88.43 -78.67
CA GLU A 771 -55.11 88.56 -77.49
C GLU A 771 -55.32 87.42 -76.48
N MET A 772 -56.57 86.98 -76.28
CA MET A 772 -56.91 85.83 -75.44
C MET A 772 -56.35 84.53 -76.02
N ALA A 773 -56.57 84.26 -77.31
CA ALA A 773 -56.02 83.10 -77.99
C ALA A 773 -54.48 83.08 -77.99
N LEU A 774 -53.80 84.23 -78.04
CA LEU A 774 -52.35 84.31 -77.90
C LEU A 774 -51.86 84.05 -76.47
N LYS A 775 -52.63 84.43 -75.44
CA LYS A 775 -52.32 84.08 -74.04
C LYS A 775 -52.54 82.59 -73.77
N GLU A 776 -53.61 82.02 -74.31
CA GLU A 776 -53.92 80.60 -74.19
C GLU A 776 -52.93 79.73 -74.99
N ASN A 777 -52.52 80.15 -76.18
CA ASN A 777 -51.48 79.47 -76.95
C ASN A 777 -50.12 79.46 -76.22
N ARG A 778 -49.73 80.59 -75.58
CA ARG A 778 -48.55 80.64 -74.71
C ARG A 778 -48.69 79.70 -73.51
N ARG A 779 -49.83 79.74 -72.80
CA ARG A 779 -50.08 78.83 -71.68
C ARG A 779 -49.96 77.36 -72.12
N LEU A 780 -50.59 76.97 -73.22
CA LEU A 780 -50.49 75.60 -73.75
C LEU A 780 -49.06 75.23 -74.17
N GLN A 781 -48.26 76.20 -74.61
CA GLN A 781 -46.84 76.01 -74.89
C GLN A 781 -46.04 75.84 -73.59
N ASP A 782 -46.29 76.65 -72.56
CA ASP A 782 -45.69 76.54 -71.24
C ASP A 782 -46.03 75.20 -70.58
N ASP A 783 -47.33 74.85 -70.52
CA ASP A 783 -47.89 73.58 -70.04
C ASP A 783 -47.23 72.38 -70.78
N LEU A 784 -47.03 72.47 -72.10
CA LEU A 784 -46.32 71.45 -72.88
C LEU A 784 -44.83 71.35 -72.50
N THR A 785 -44.12 72.47 -72.25
CA THR A 785 -42.74 72.39 -71.77
C THR A 785 -42.64 71.81 -70.36
N THR A 786 -43.62 72.08 -69.49
CA THR A 786 -43.70 71.52 -68.14
C THR A 786 -43.90 70.01 -68.22
N MET A 787 -44.93 69.55 -68.94
CA MET A 787 -45.19 68.12 -69.18
C MET A 787 -44.01 67.41 -69.88
N THR A 788 -43.24 68.10 -70.73
CA THR A 788 -42.00 67.54 -71.31
C THR A 788 -40.90 67.34 -70.26
N ARG A 789 -40.71 68.29 -69.33
CA ARG A 789 -39.76 68.16 -68.22
C ARG A 789 -40.19 67.09 -67.22
N GLU A 790 -41.49 67.02 -66.91
CA GLU A 790 -42.06 66.01 -66.01
C GLU A 790 -41.86 64.59 -66.58
N ASN A 791 -42.14 64.37 -67.87
CA ASN A 791 -41.85 63.08 -68.51
C ASN A 791 -40.34 62.76 -68.52
N GLN A 792 -39.47 63.76 -68.67
CA GLN A 792 -38.01 63.55 -68.57
C GLN A 792 -37.58 63.17 -67.15
N ALA A 793 -38.13 63.81 -66.12
CA ALA A 793 -37.89 63.46 -64.72
C ALA A 793 -38.39 62.04 -64.40
N ILE A 794 -39.65 61.72 -64.73
CA ILE A 794 -40.25 60.39 -64.55
C ILE A 794 -39.47 59.31 -65.31
N THR A 795 -38.91 59.62 -66.48
CA THR A 795 -38.04 58.68 -67.22
C THR A 795 -36.71 58.46 -66.49
N ALA A 796 -36.10 59.51 -65.93
CA ALA A 796 -34.88 59.38 -65.14
C ALA A 796 -35.10 58.59 -63.83
N GLU A 797 -36.18 58.88 -63.10
CA GLU A 797 -36.60 58.11 -61.91
C GLU A 797 -36.89 56.64 -62.25
N LEU A 798 -37.44 56.36 -63.44
CA LEU A 798 -37.64 54.99 -63.93
C LEU A 798 -36.31 54.30 -64.27
N GLU A 799 -35.35 55.00 -64.87
CA GLU A 799 -34.00 54.45 -65.13
C GLU A 799 -33.22 54.22 -63.83
N GLU A 800 -33.33 55.11 -62.84
CA GLU A 800 -32.73 54.97 -61.51
C GLU A 800 -33.33 53.77 -60.74
N THR A 801 -34.67 53.65 -60.68
CA THR A 801 -35.32 52.49 -60.04
C THR A 801 -35.08 51.17 -60.77
N ILE A 802 -34.81 51.19 -62.08
CA ILE A 802 -34.33 50.01 -62.83
C ILE A 802 -32.88 49.68 -62.47
N HIS A 803 -32.02 50.68 -62.27
CA HIS A 803 -30.63 50.48 -61.82
C HIS A 803 -30.59 49.87 -60.42
N ASP A 804 -31.28 50.46 -59.45
CA ASP A 804 -31.44 49.96 -58.08
C ASP A 804 -31.93 48.51 -58.05
N LYS A 805 -32.93 48.18 -58.87
CA LYS A 805 -33.47 46.82 -59.00
C LYS A 805 -32.41 45.83 -59.48
N GLU A 806 -31.63 46.17 -60.49
CA GLU A 806 -30.58 45.28 -61.03
C GLU A 806 -29.37 45.21 -60.09
N GLU A 807 -29.05 46.28 -59.35
CA GLU A 807 -28.02 46.23 -58.30
C GLU A 807 -28.48 45.37 -57.11
N MET A 808 -29.71 45.54 -56.62
CA MET A 808 -30.30 44.69 -55.57
C MET A 808 -30.36 43.21 -55.99
N LYS A 809 -30.72 42.93 -57.24
CA LYS A 809 -30.67 41.58 -57.83
C LYS A 809 -29.24 41.01 -57.88
N THR A 810 -28.24 41.86 -58.16
CA THR A 810 -26.82 41.47 -58.11
C THR A 810 -26.36 41.20 -56.68
N ARG A 811 -26.74 42.04 -55.70
CA ARG A 811 -26.51 41.82 -54.27
C ARG A 811 -27.14 40.50 -53.80
N VAL A 812 -28.39 40.22 -54.19
CA VAL A 812 -29.09 38.95 -53.90
C VAL A 812 -28.37 37.76 -54.53
N HIS A 813 -27.89 37.87 -55.77
CA HIS A 813 -27.10 36.79 -56.39
C HIS A 813 -25.79 36.52 -55.62
N ASN A 814 -25.09 37.58 -55.21
CA ASN A 814 -23.87 37.45 -54.39
C ASN A 814 -24.16 36.79 -53.03
N TYR A 815 -25.28 37.13 -52.37
CA TYR A 815 -25.72 36.44 -51.15
C TYR A 815 -26.05 34.97 -51.40
N ILE A 816 -26.71 34.62 -52.52
CA ILE A 816 -26.97 33.21 -52.88
C ILE A 816 -25.67 32.44 -53.10
N THR A 817 -24.66 33.04 -53.75
CA THR A 817 -23.35 32.38 -53.93
C THR A 817 -22.59 32.22 -52.61
N GLU A 818 -22.66 33.20 -51.70
CA GLU A 818 -22.06 33.06 -50.36
C GLU A 818 -22.77 32.03 -49.50
N VAL A 819 -24.10 31.99 -49.49
CA VAL A 819 -24.87 30.92 -48.82
C VAL A 819 -24.48 29.55 -49.38
N SER A 820 -24.41 29.40 -50.71
CA SER A 820 -23.96 28.15 -51.36
C SER A 820 -22.52 27.75 -50.94
N ARG A 821 -21.64 28.75 -50.74
CA ARG A 821 -20.26 28.55 -50.25
C ARG A 821 -20.25 28.12 -48.78
N PHE A 822 -21.10 28.71 -47.94
CA PHE A 822 -21.25 28.31 -46.54
C PHE A 822 -21.89 26.92 -46.40
N GLU A 823 -22.90 26.56 -47.19
CA GLU A 823 -23.47 25.21 -47.26
C GLU A 823 -22.42 24.16 -47.67
N SER A 824 -21.59 24.48 -48.65
CA SER A 824 -20.46 23.63 -49.08
C SER A 824 -19.39 23.48 -47.99
N LEU A 825 -19.15 24.53 -47.19
CA LEU A 825 -18.22 24.50 -46.06
C LEU A 825 -18.80 23.73 -44.86
N MET A 826 -20.09 23.89 -44.57
CA MET A 826 -20.80 23.17 -43.50
C MET A 826 -20.86 21.67 -43.78
N THR A 827 -21.24 21.26 -44.99
CA THR A 827 -21.25 19.84 -45.39
C THR A 827 -19.85 19.20 -45.35
N ALA A 828 -18.79 19.96 -45.68
CA ALA A 828 -17.41 19.54 -45.47
C ALA A 828 -17.05 19.39 -43.96
N LYS A 829 -17.46 20.33 -43.11
CA LYS A 829 -17.24 20.24 -41.64
C LYS A 829 -18.06 19.12 -40.98
N GLU A 830 -19.26 18.84 -41.46
CA GLU A 830 -20.04 17.67 -41.06
C GLU A 830 -19.39 16.35 -41.49
N GLN A 831 -18.71 16.32 -42.64
CA GLN A 831 -17.92 15.18 -43.08
C GLN A 831 -16.69 14.98 -42.18
N GLU A 832 -15.91 16.04 -41.92
CA GLU A 832 -14.78 16.02 -40.97
C GLU A 832 -15.21 15.53 -39.58
N ASN A 833 -16.32 16.05 -39.06
CA ASN A 833 -16.88 15.65 -37.76
C ASN A 833 -17.34 14.19 -37.74
N ARG A 834 -17.98 13.69 -38.83
CA ARG A 834 -18.38 12.27 -38.93
C ARG A 834 -17.16 11.35 -38.96
N GLU A 835 -16.11 11.70 -39.70
CA GLU A 835 -14.85 10.95 -39.70
C GLU A 835 -14.12 11.02 -38.35
N LEU A 836 -14.17 12.16 -37.65
CA LEU A 836 -13.57 12.30 -36.32
C LEU A 836 -14.31 11.45 -35.29
N LEU A 837 -15.64 11.40 -35.33
CA LEU A 837 -16.46 10.50 -34.51
C LEU A 837 -16.19 9.01 -34.84
N GLU A 838 -15.94 8.67 -36.09
CA GLU A 838 -15.55 7.31 -36.49
C GLU A 838 -14.14 6.95 -35.98
N LYS A 839 -13.17 7.87 -36.07
CA LYS A 839 -11.84 7.74 -35.48
C LYS A 839 -11.91 7.57 -33.95
N PHE A 840 -12.77 8.33 -33.26
CA PHE A 840 -13.01 8.16 -31.82
C PHE A 840 -13.65 6.81 -31.48
N ARG A 841 -14.65 6.34 -32.24
CA ARG A 841 -15.25 5.00 -32.04
C ARG A 841 -14.23 3.88 -32.25
N LEU A 842 -13.37 3.99 -33.27
CA LEU A 842 -12.31 3.03 -33.53
C LEU A 842 -11.27 3.00 -32.39
N LEU A 843 -10.85 4.16 -31.91
CA LEU A 843 -9.93 4.28 -30.76
C LEU A 843 -10.56 3.76 -29.45
N HIS A 844 -11.85 4.02 -29.23
CA HIS A 844 -12.58 3.51 -28.07
C HIS A 844 -12.68 1.97 -28.10
N SER A 845 -13.05 1.39 -29.24
CA SER A 845 -13.10 -0.08 -29.40
C SER A 845 -11.72 -0.74 -29.32
N GLN A 846 -10.66 -0.04 -29.74
CA GLN A 846 -9.28 -0.48 -29.49
C GLN A 846 -8.93 -0.43 -27.99
N ALA A 847 -9.37 0.59 -27.25
CA ALA A 847 -9.17 0.70 -25.81
C ALA A 847 -9.90 -0.42 -25.03
N GLU A 848 -11.19 -0.66 -25.33
CA GLU A 848 -11.95 -1.82 -24.82
C GLU A 848 -11.21 -3.13 -25.14
N GLY A 849 -10.71 -3.26 -26.37
CA GLY A 849 -9.91 -4.41 -26.83
C GLY A 849 -8.50 -4.52 -26.22
N TRP A 850 -8.04 -3.53 -25.44
CA TRP A 850 -6.85 -3.62 -24.58
C TRP A 850 -7.21 -3.87 -23.12
N GLU A 851 -8.31 -3.28 -22.62
CA GLU A 851 -8.87 -3.51 -21.29
C GLU A 851 -9.26 -4.99 -21.10
N VAL A 852 -9.96 -5.59 -22.07
CA VAL A 852 -10.28 -7.03 -22.06
C VAL A 852 -9.03 -7.90 -22.03
N LYS A 853 -7.95 -7.52 -22.73
CA LYS A 853 -6.66 -8.25 -22.69
C LYS A 853 -5.94 -8.07 -21.36
N ALA A 854 -6.04 -6.90 -20.75
CA ALA A 854 -5.48 -6.65 -19.42
C ALA A 854 -6.17 -7.54 -18.38
N HIS A 855 -7.51 -7.56 -18.36
CA HIS A 855 -8.28 -8.44 -17.48
C HIS A 855 -8.05 -9.93 -17.76
N GLN A 856 -7.85 -10.34 -19.02
CA GLN A 856 -7.43 -11.71 -19.33
C GLN A 856 -6.06 -12.03 -18.72
N ALA A 857 -5.06 -11.15 -18.89
CA ALA A 857 -3.73 -11.32 -18.32
C ALA A 857 -3.72 -11.28 -16.77
N GLU A 858 -4.60 -10.49 -16.13
CA GLU A 858 -4.82 -10.50 -14.68
C GLU A 858 -5.45 -11.82 -14.18
N GLY A 859 -6.36 -12.40 -14.97
CA GLY A 859 -6.94 -13.72 -14.74
C GLY A 859 -5.90 -14.84 -14.86
N GLU A 860 -5.11 -14.85 -15.94
CA GLU A 860 -4.01 -15.79 -16.17
C GLU A 860 -2.93 -15.67 -15.07
N SER A 861 -2.51 -14.44 -14.74
CA SER A 861 -1.60 -14.14 -13.63
C SER A 861 -2.16 -14.64 -12.28
N SER A 862 -3.46 -14.51 -12.05
CA SER A 862 -4.11 -15.03 -10.85
C SER A 862 -4.17 -16.56 -10.82
N SER A 863 -4.35 -17.24 -11.96
CA SER A 863 -4.23 -18.70 -12.05
C SER A 863 -2.82 -19.17 -11.72
N VAL A 864 -1.81 -18.62 -12.39
CA VAL A 864 -0.39 -18.95 -12.17
C VAL A 864 0.03 -18.68 -10.73
N ARG A 865 -0.50 -17.62 -10.10
CA ARG A 865 -0.28 -17.33 -8.66
C ARG A 865 -0.92 -18.36 -7.75
N LEU A 866 -2.11 -18.89 -8.08
CA LEU A 866 -2.75 -19.96 -7.31
C LEU A 866 -2.03 -21.31 -7.50
N GLU A 867 -1.60 -21.63 -8.72
CA GLU A 867 -0.77 -22.80 -9.02
C GLU A 867 0.56 -22.76 -8.26
N LEU A 868 1.26 -21.62 -8.27
CA LEU A 868 2.51 -21.42 -7.55
C LEU A 868 2.34 -21.52 -6.02
N LEU A 869 1.18 -21.10 -5.48
CA LEU A 869 0.82 -21.32 -4.08
C LEU A 869 0.59 -22.82 -3.78
N SER A 870 -0.09 -23.56 -4.66
CA SER A 870 -0.24 -25.02 -4.52
C SER A 870 1.14 -25.70 -4.48
N VAL A 871 1.98 -25.40 -5.47
CA VAL A 871 3.34 -25.96 -5.55
C VAL A 871 4.21 -25.57 -4.35
N ASP A 872 4.05 -24.39 -3.75
CA ASP A 872 4.74 -24.09 -2.49
C ASP A 872 4.20 -24.86 -1.29
N THR A 873 2.89 -25.14 -1.21
CA THR A 873 2.33 -26.02 -0.17
C THR A 873 2.82 -27.46 -0.33
N GLU A 874 2.82 -28.01 -1.54
CA GLU A 874 3.41 -29.32 -1.85
C GLU A 874 4.91 -29.35 -1.51
N ARG A 875 5.67 -28.33 -1.92
CA ARG A 875 7.10 -28.17 -1.58
C ARG A 875 7.34 -28.03 -0.08
N ARG A 876 6.40 -27.50 0.70
CA ARG A 876 6.47 -27.44 2.17
C ARG A 876 6.26 -28.83 2.77
N HIS A 877 5.22 -29.56 2.37
CA HIS A 877 4.99 -30.93 2.82
C HIS A 877 6.09 -31.92 2.41
N LEU A 878 6.71 -31.73 1.23
CA LEU A 878 7.87 -32.52 0.83
C LEU A 878 9.11 -32.21 1.69
N ARG A 879 9.35 -30.94 2.07
CA ARG A 879 10.41 -30.58 3.04
C ARG A 879 10.14 -31.19 4.41
N GLU A 880 8.92 -31.05 4.93
CA GLU A 880 8.49 -31.66 6.20
C GLU A 880 8.70 -33.19 6.18
N ARG A 881 8.40 -33.87 5.07
CA ARG A 881 8.66 -35.31 4.94
C ARG A 881 10.14 -35.65 4.86
N VAL A 882 10.97 -34.84 4.19
CA VAL A 882 12.43 -35.01 4.17
C VAL A 882 13.01 -34.82 5.57
N GLU A 883 12.64 -33.76 6.30
CA GLU A 883 13.09 -33.54 7.67
C GLU A 883 12.70 -34.69 8.63
N LEU A 884 11.54 -35.33 8.40
CA LEU A 884 11.14 -36.53 9.16
C LEU A 884 12.01 -37.75 8.78
N LEU A 885 12.28 -37.97 7.50
CA LEU A 885 13.17 -39.04 7.03
C LEU A 885 14.61 -38.84 7.50
N GLU A 886 15.10 -37.60 7.57
CA GLU A 886 16.43 -37.26 8.11
C GLU A 886 16.51 -37.56 9.62
N LYS A 887 15.42 -37.31 10.37
CA LYS A 887 15.32 -37.70 11.79
C LYS A 887 15.28 -39.23 11.95
N GLU A 888 14.46 -39.93 11.16
CA GLU A 888 14.43 -41.42 11.11
C GLU A 888 15.84 -41.99 10.82
N ILE A 889 16.56 -41.43 9.85
CA ILE A 889 17.94 -41.82 9.51
C ILE A 889 18.91 -41.51 10.65
N GLN A 890 18.82 -40.33 11.28
CA GLN A 890 19.71 -39.95 12.38
C GLN A 890 19.49 -40.81 13.64
N GLU A 891 18.25 -41.20 13.91
CA GLU A 891 17.90 -42.18 14.95
C GLU A 891 18.53 -43.54 14.60
N HIS A 892 18.36 -44.04 13.37
CA HIS A 892 18.99 -45.27 12.91
C HIS A 892 20.54 -45.25 12.98
N ILE A 893 21.18 -44.12 12.67
CA ILE A 893 22.64 -43.94 12.83
C ILE A 893 23.04 -44.05 14.30
N SER A 894 22.30 -43.41 15.21
CA SER A 894 22.61 -43.50 16.65
C SER A 894 22.40 -44.92 17.20
N ALA A 895 21.36 -45.63 16.75
CA ALA A 895 21.17 -47.04 17.07
C ALA A 895 22.30 -47.92 16.50
N HIS A 896 22.78 -47.62 15.28
CA HIS A 896 23.92 -48.34 14.69
C HIS A 896 25.20 -48.14 15.51
N GLN A 897 25.53 -46.91 15.92
CA GLN A 897 26.68 -46.63 16.79
C GLN A 897 26.58 -47.37 18.14
N VAL A 898 25.38 -47.48 18.71
CA VAL A 898 25.14 -48.31 19.90
C VAL A 898 25.44 -49.78 19.61
N TYR A 899 24.94 -50.34 18.50
CA TYR A 899 25.25 -51.72 18.11
C TYR A 899 26.73 -51.94 17.80
N GLU A 900 27.43 -51.02 17.13
CA GLU A 900 28.88 -51.09 16.91
C GLU A 900 29.66 -51.10 18.23
N SER A 901 29.23 -50.31 19.22
CA SER A 901 29.84 -50.31 20.56
C SER A 901 29.62 -51.63 21.30
N GLN A 902 28.44 -52.25 21.15
CA GLN A 902 28.11 -53.56 21.71
C GLN A 902 28.92 -54.67 21.02
N ILE A 903 29.00 -54.66 19.69
CA ILE A 903 29.83 -55.60 18.89
C ILE A 903 31.30 -55.46 19.30
N SER A 904 31.80 -54.23 19.47
CA SER A 904 33.17 -53.97 19.94
C SER A 904 33.43 -54.47 21.36
N SER A 905 32.41 -54.42 22.24
CA SER A 905 32.48 -55.00 23.59
C SER A 905 32.49 -56.54 23.55
N VAL A 906 31.59 -57.13 22.77
CA VAL A 906 31.51 -58.59 22.57
C VAL A 906 32.78 -59.13 21.91
N ALA A 907 33.37 -58.41 20.95
CA ALA A 907 34.65 -58.78 20.32
C ALA A 907 35.81 -58.78 21.32
N LYS A 908 35.90 -57.76 22.21
CA LYS A 908 36.91 -57.73 23.30
C LYS A 908 36.69 -58.83 24.34
N ASN A 909 35.44 -59.16 24.64
CA ASN A 909 35.12 -60.29 25.52
C ASN A 909 35.45 -61.63 24.85
N MET A 910 35.21 -61.76 23.54
CA MET A 910 35.56 -62.94 22.75
C MET A 910 37.08 -63.12 22.70
N SER A 911 37.86 -62.08 22.36
CA SER A 911 39.32 -62.17 22.31
C SER A 911 39.91 -62.55 23.68
N ARG A 912 39.35 -62.01 24.77
CA ARG A 912 39.74 -62.41 26.14
C ARG A 912 39.39 -63.86 26.46
N LEU A 913 38.26 -64.38 25.96
CA LEU A 913 37.88 -65.80 26.08
C LEU A 913 38.75 -66.70 25.19
N GLU A 914 39.20 -66.22 24.03
CA GLU A 914 40.15 -66.91 23.16
C GLU A 914 41.55 -66.95 23.79
N GLU A 915 41.98 -65.88 24.44
CA GLU A 915 43.23 -65.82 25.23
C GLU A 915 43.19 -66.78 26.41
N THR A 916 42.12 -66.80 27.22
CA THR A 916 42.01 -67.78 28.31
C THR A 916 41.89 -69.20 27.78
N LEU A 917 41.15 -69.44 26.71
CA LEU A 917 41.09 -70.76 26.05
C LEU A 917 42.45 -71.19 25.47
N LYS A 918 43.29 -70.25 25.02
CA LYS A 918 44.67 -70.51 24.58
C LYS A 918 45.57 -70.85 25.76
N HIS A 919 45.44 -70.13 26.87
CA HIS A 919 46.17 -70.42 28.11
C HIS A 919 45.79 -71.81 28.68
N GLU A 920 44.50 -72.12 28.78
CA GLU A 920 43.98 -73.44 29.16
C GLU A 920 44.46 -74.57 28.24
N LYS A 921 44.60 -74.30 26.93
CA LYS A 921 45.21 -75.25 25.97
C LYS A 921 46.71 -75.42 26.21
N GLU A 922 47.43 -74.36 26.57
CA GLU A 922 48.86 -74.40 26.88
C GLU A 922 49.14 -75.13 28.20
N GLU A 923 48.36 -74.87 29.25
CA GLU A 923 48.39 -75.64 30.51
C GLU A 923 48.02 -77.10 30.29
N LYS A 924 46.94 -77.38 29.55
CA LYS A 924 46.59 -78.75 29.15
C LYS A 924 47.72 -79.46 28.39
N ASN A 925 48.42 -78.76 27.50
CA ASN A 925 49.55 -79.32 26.77
C ASN A 925 50.74 -79.58 27.71
N SER A 926 50.99 -78.72 28.70
CA SER A 926 51.97 -78.98 29.77
C SER A 926 51.58 -80.24 30.56
N VAL A 927 50.36 -80.31 31.07
CA VAL A 927 49.87 -81.48 31.84
C VAL A 927 49.88 -82.76 31.00
N LEU A 928 49.69 -82.68 29.67
CA LEU A 928 49.86 -83.82 28.76
C LEU A 928 51.34 -84.22 28.56
N ALA A 929 52.27 -83.27 28.58
CA ALA A 929 53.71 -83.55 28.58
C ALA A 929 54.18 -84.13 29.93
N ASP A 930 53.68 -83.61 31.05
CA ASP A 930 53.90 -84.17 32.39
C ASP A 930 53.37 -85.60 32.47
N LEU A 931 52.14 -85.84 32.00
CA LEU A 931 51.53 -87.18 31.89
C LEU A 931 52.33 -88.10 30.96
N ALA A 932 52.92 -87.58 29.88
CA ALA A 932 53.82 -88.34 29.01
C ALA A 932 55.12 -88.70 29.73
N SER A 933 55.71 -87.79 30.51
CA SER A 933 56.91 -88.07 31.32
C SER A 933 56.64 -89.11 32.42
N VAL A 934 55.45 -89.06 33.06
CA VAL A 934 54.99 -90.06 34.03
C VAL A 934 54.76 -91.41 33.35
N ARG A 935 54.19 -91.45 32.14
CA ARG A 935 54.06 -92.69 31.35
C ARG A 935 55.42 -93.26 30.96
N GLU A 936 56.39 -92.43 30.56
CA GLU A 936 57.76 -92.87 30.28
C GLU A 936 58.45 -93.40 31.54
N LEU A 937 58.25 -92.76 32.69
CA LEU A 937 58.70 -93.25 34.00
C LEU A 937 58.06 -94.61 34.34
N CYS A 938 56.75 -94.76 34.13
CA CYS A 938 56.06 -96.04 34.29
C CYS A 938 56.63 -97.12 33.35
N VAL A 939 56.94 -96.82 32.09
CA VAL A 939 57.59 -97.78 31.16
C VAL A 939 59.01 -98.13 31.63
N LYS A 940 59.77 -97.18 32.18
CA LYS A 940 61.08 -97.43 32.82
C LYS A 940 60.95 -98.29 34.08
N LEU A 941 59.87 -98.13 34.85
CA LEU A 941 59.56 -98.96 36.01
C LEU A 941 59.13 -100.38 35.58
N GLU A 942 58.30 -100.50 34.54
CA GLU A 942 57.80 -101.77 34.00
C GLU A 942 58.95 -102.58 33.39
N THR A 943 59.83 -101.94 32.61
CA THR A 943 61.02 -102.59 32.02
C THR A 943 62.09 -102.96 33.05
N SER A 944 62.28 -102.18 34.11
CA SER A 944 63.17 -102.57 35.23
C SER A 944 62.56 -103.68 36.09
N LYS A 945 61.25 -103.66 36.32
CA LYS A 945 60.48 -104.78 36.91
C LYS A 945 60.58 -106.04 36.05
N GLU A 946 60.48 -105.95 34.72
CA GLU A 946 60.71 -107.08 33.83
C GLU A 946 62.17 -107.57 33.89
N LEU A 947 63.16 -106.67 33.95
CA LEU A 947 64.57 -107.04 34.06
C LEU A 947 64.85 -107.78 35.37
N LEU A 948 64.32 -107.29 36.49
CA LEU A 948 64.36 -107.97 37.79
C LEU A 948 63.61 -109.32 37.75
N SER A 949 62.48 -109.38 37.05
CA SER A 949 61.74 -110.64 36.85
C SER A 949 62.54 -111.65 36.01
N ARG A 950 63.22 -111.19 34.95
CA ARG A 950 64.13 -112.03 34.13
C ARG A 950 65.32 -112.53 34.94
N GLN A 951 65.92 -111.67 35.78
CA GLN A 951 66.98 -112.07 36.73
C GLN A 951 66.47 -113.09 37.76
N LEU A 952 65.26 -112.90 38.30
CA LEU A 952 64.62 -113.85 39.21
C LEU A 952 64.35 -115.19 38.52
N THR A 953 63.85 -115.20 37.28
CA THR A 953 63.68 -116.45 36.51
C THR A 953 65.02 -117.11 36.17
N SER A 954 66.07 -116.35 35.87
CA SER A 954 67.43 -116.90 35.68
C SER A 954 67.93 -117.56 36.96
N LYS A 955 67.75 -116.95 38.13
CA LYS A 955 68.12 -117.55 39.41
C LYS A 955 67.24 -118.73 39.82
N LYS A 956 65.97 -118.73 39.41
CA LYS A 956 65.08 -119.90 39.54
C LYS A 956 65.54 -121.07 38.67
N ILE A 957 65.96 -120.81 37.43
CA ILE A 957 66.51 -121.83 36.52
C ILE A 957 67.86 -122.36 37.05
N ASP A 958 68.74 -121.50 37.57
CA ASP A 958 69.98 -121.94 38.25
C ASP A 958 69.67 -122.88 39.42
N TYR A 959 68.67 -122.53 40.24
CA TYR A 959 68.23 -123.31 41.39
C TYR A 959 67.57 -124.65 40.98
N GLU A 960 66.73 -124.64 39.96
CA GLU A 960 66.13 -125.86 39.38
C GLU A 960 67.20 -126.78 38.77
N ARG A 961 68.25 -126.22 38.17
CA ARG A 961 69.39 -126.98 37.64
C ARG A 961 70.21 -127.64 38.76
N ILE A 962 70.47 -126.92 39.85
CA ILE A 962 71.13 -127.47 41.05
C ILE A 962 70.27 -128.56 41.71
N LEU A 963 68.93 -128.43 41.67
CA LEU A 963 68.03 -129.50 42.12
C LEU A 963 68.09 -130.74 41.22
N THR A 964 68.19 -130.61 39.90
CA THR A 964 68.40 -131.77 39.02
C THR A 964 69.77 -132.41 39.23
N GLU A 965 70.84 -131.62 39.35
CA GLU A 965 72.20 -132.11 39.66
C GLU A 965 72.22 -132.90 41.00
N LEU A 966 71.43 -132.48 41.99
CA LEU A 966 71.25 -133.19 43.26
C LEU A 966 70.47 -134.51 43.12
N GLU A 967 69.42 -134.54 42.29
CA GLU A 967 68.59 -135.74 42.09
C GLU A 967 69.32 -136.80 41.25
N ASP A 968 70.11 -136.39 40.26
CA ASP A 968 70.98 -137.28 39.48
C ASP A 968 71.97 -138.01 40.41
N VAL A 969 72.66 -137.28 41.30
CA VAL A 969 73.59 -137.85 42.30
C VAL A 969 72.89 -138.78 43.30
N LYS A 970 71.64 -138.49 43.70
CA LYS A 970 70.85 -139.46 44.49
C LYS A 970 70.55 -140.73 43.70
N SER A 971 70.21 -140.61 42.42
CA SER A 971 69.85 -141.74 41.57
C SER A 971 71.04 -142.68 41.35
N GLU A 972 72.24 -142.13 41.17
CA GLU A 972 73.50 -142.87 41.10
C GLU A 972 73.79 -143.59 42.43
N ALA A 973 73.61 -142.90 43.56
CA ALA A 973 73.75 -143.50 44.89
C ALA A 973 72.71 -144.60 45.18
N GLU A 974 71.49 -144.54 44.62
CA GLU A 974 70.54 -145.65 44.65
C GLU A 974 70.95 -146.82 43.76
N LEU A 975 71.49 -146.54 42.57
CA LEU A 975 71.91 -147.57 41.62
C LEU A 975 73.07 -148.39 42.20
N LEU A 976 74.07 -147.72 42.80
CA LEU A 976 75.17 -148.35 43.54
C LEU A 976 74.66 -149.18 44.73
N LYS A 977 73.65 -148.72 45.48
CA LYS A 977 73.02 -149.51 46.56
C LYS A 977 72.33 -150.76 46.03
N LYS A 978 71.62 -150.68 44.89
CA LYS A 978 70.95 -151.82 44.24
C LYS A 978 71.98 -152.84 43.74
N GLN A 979 73.11 -152.36 43.19
CA GLN A 979 74.24 -153.21 42.80
C GLN A 979 74.84 -153.96 44.01
N LEU A 980 75.14 -153.24 45.11
CA LEU A 980 75.64 -153.84 46.35
C LEU A 980 74.66 -154.85 46.98
N ALA A 981 73.34 -154.62 46.84
CA ALA A 981 72.32 -155.58 47.27
C ALA A 981 72.32 -156.85 46.40
N SER A 982 72.52 -156.72 45.08
CA SER A 982 72.61 -157.88 44.18
C SER A 982 73.86 -158.73 44.42
N GLU A 983 75.01 -158.12 44.70
CA GLU A 983 76.26 -158.80 45.12
C GLU A 983 76.07 -159.60 46.42
N ARG A 984 75.29 -159.09 47.38
CA ARG A 984 74.97 -159.83 48.60
C ARG A 984 74.04 -161.00 48.35
N LEU A 985 73.09 -160.86 47.40
CA LEU A 985 72.16 -161.93 47.04
C LEU A 985 72.84 -163.06 46.26
N THR A 986 73.81 -162.76 45.39
CA THR A 986 74.59 -163.79 44.69
C THR A 986 75.45 -164.61 45.64
N ILE A 987 76.09 -163.97 46.64
CA ILE A 987 76.81 -164.67 47.72
C ILE A 987 75.86 -165.61 48.48
N GLN A 988 74.70 -165.11 48.93
CA GLN A 988 73.72 -165.92 49.67
C GLN A 988 73.19 -167.11 48.85
N ASN A 989 72.99 -166.94 47.53
CA ASN A 989 72.58 -168.03 46.64
C ASN A 989 73.65 -169.11 46.48
N LEU A 990 74.95 -168.75 46.51
CA LEU A 990 76.06 -169.72 46.46
C LEU A 990 76.17 -170.52 47.76
N GLU A 991 75.91 -169.91 48.92
CA GLU A 991 75.83 -170.60 50.21
C GLU A 991 74.70 -171.64 50.25
N VAL A 992 73.51 -171.27 49.73
CA VAL A 992 72.35 -172.19 49.62
C VAL A 992 72.61 -173.34 48.64
N LEU A 993 73.31 -173.09 47.53
CA LEU A 993 73.74 -174.14 46.60
C LEU A 993 74.72 -175.13 47.25
N LEU A 994 75.68 -174.64 48.05
CA LEU A 994 76.59 -175.51 48.81
C LEU A 994 75.89 -176.35 49.88
N ALA A 995 74.87 -175.79 50.56
CA ALA A 995 74.05 -176.54 51.52
C ALA A 995 73.23 -177.64 50.82
N THR A 996 72.46 -177.27 49.78
CA THR A 996 71.59 -178.22 49.06
C THR A 996 72.35 -179.29 48.27
N SER A 997 73.63 -179.07 47.94
CA SER A 997 74.50 -180.13 47.40
C SER A 997 74.78 -181.23 48.42
N ARG A 998 74.98 -180.89 49.70
CA ARG A 998 75.28 -181.85 50.77
C ARG A 998 74.07 -182.71 51.14
N ASP A 999 72.88 -182.11 51.20
CA ASP A 999 71.63 -182.85 51.45
C ASP A 999 71.32 -183.87 50.34
N LYS A 1000 71.65 -183.55 49.08
CA LYS A 1000 71.43 -184.46 47.94
C LYS A 1000 72.31 -185.72 48.00
N GLU A 1001 73.57 -185.60 48.43
CA GLU A 1001 74.43 -186.78 48.60
C GLU A 1001 73.91 -187.72 49.70
N PHE A 1002 73.35 -187.17 50.78
CA PHE A 1002 72.75 -187.94 51.86
C PHE A 1002 71.46 -188.68 51.43
N GLN A 1003 70.59 -188.02 50.65
CA GLN A 1003 69.37 -188.62 50.08
C GLN A 1003 69.67 -189.78 49.10
N ASN A 1004 70.70 -189.65 48.27
CA ASN A 1004 71.10 -190.70 47.34
C ASN A 1004 71.57 -191.98 48.06
N HIS A 1005 72.23 -191.86 49.22
CA HIS A 1005 72.64 -193.01 50.02
C HIS A 1005 71.46 -193.80 50.61
N LEU A 1006 70.41 -193.10 51.05
CA LEU A 1006 69.24 -193.73 51.67
C LEU A 1006 68.41 -194.51 50.64
N THR A 1007 68.14 -193.89 49.49
CA THR A 1007 67.30 -194.47 48.42
C THR A 1007 67.92 -195.69 47.74
N SER A 1008 69.26 -195.81 47.70
CA SER A 1008 69.93 -197.03 47.21
C SER A 1008 69.61 -198.26 48.07
N HIS A 1009 69.66 -198.11 49.40
CA HIS A 1009 69.44 -199.22 50.34
C HIS A 1009 68.00 -199.77 50.28
N GLU A 1010 67.02 -198.92 50.00
CA GLU A 1010 65.63 -199.34 49.78
C GLU A 1010 65.47 -200.17 48.49
N LYS A 1011 66.21 -199.82 47.42
CA LYS A 1011 66.14 -200.55 46.14
C LYS A 1011 66.76 -201.95 46.22
N ASP A 1012 67.87 -202.11 46.93
CA ASP A 1012 68.47 -203.45 47.16
C ASP A 1012 67.52 -204.38 47.96
N SER A 1013 66.78 -203.80 48.90
CA SER A 1013 65.76 -204.52 49.69
C SER A 1013 64.59 -205.00 48.81
N GLU A 1014 64.14 -204.17 47.87
CA GLU A 1014 63.06 -204.48 46.92
C GLU A 1014 63.46 -205.56 45.90
N ILE A 1015 64.71 -205.53 45.41
CA ILE A 1015 65.27 -206.51 44.48
C ILE A 1015 65.28 -207.93 45.08
N GLN A 1016 65.55 -208.07 46.37
CA GLN A 1016 65.58 -209.39 47.01
C GLN A 1016 64.19 -210.03 47.05
N LEU A 1017 63.14 -209.25 47.36
CA LEU A 1017 61.76 -209.72 47.47
C LEU A 1017 61.11 -210.06 46.10
N LEU A 1018 61.71 -209.61 45.00
CA LEU A 1018 61.30 -209.98 43.63
C LEU A 1018 61.85 -211.35 43.19
N LYS A 1019 63.02 -211.77 43.70
CA LYS A 1019 63.63 -213.07 43.35
C LYS A 1019 62.78 -214.26 43.85
N ASP A 1020 62.28 -214.18 45.09
CA ASP A 1020 61.47 -215.24 45.70
C ASP A 1020 60.09 -215.43 45.03
N LYS A 1021 59.64 -214.45 44.24
CA LYS A 1021 58.40 -214.56 43.45
C LYS A 1021 58.61 -215.28 42.11
N LEU A 1022 59.82 -215.25 41.55
CA LEU A 1022 60.14 -215.83 40.25
C LEU A 1022 60.15 -217.37 40.31
N THR A 1023 60.84 -217.93 41.31
CA THR A 1023 60.94 -219.38 41.54
C THR A 1023 59.57 -220.05 41.73
N LEU A 1024 58.63 -219.35 42.37
CA LEU A 1024 57.25 -219.82 42.54
C LEU A 1024 56.48 -219.88 41.20
N ALA A 1025 56.75 -218.98 40.25
CA ALA A 1025 56.07 -218.92 38.96
C ALA A 1025 56.51 -220.06 38.02
N GLU A 1026 57.81 -220.36 37.96
CA GLU A 1026 58.37 -221.41 37.11
C GLU A 1026 57.80 -222.79 37.43
N SER A 1027 57.56 -223.10 38.71
CA SER A 1027 56.94 -224.35 39.15
C SER A 1027 55.60 -224.64 38.46
N LYS A 1028 54.78 -223.60 38.22
CA LYS A 1028 53.43 -223.73 37.65
C LYS A 1028 53.45 -223.96 36.14
N LEU A 1029 54.39 -223.35 35.42
CA LEU A 1029 54.52 -223.44 33.97
C LEU A 1029 54.77 -224.88 33.47
N THR A 1030 55.34 -225.74 34.31
CA THR A 1030 55.58 -227.16 34.03
C THR A 1030 54.30 -228.03 34.01
N SER A 1031 53.17 -227.52 34.52
CA SER A 1031 51.89 -228.26 34.57
C SER A 1031 51.07 -228.08 33.29
N HIS A 1032 50.66 -226.85 32.96
CA HIS A 1032 49.79 -226.54 31.80
C HIS A 1032 50.33 -227.02 30.45
N ASN A 1033 51.64 -227.13 30.27
CA ASN A 1033 52.23 -227.66 29.03
C ASN A 1033 51.82 -229.13 28.75
N ARG A 1034 51.33 -229.88 29.75
CA ARG A 1034 50.78 -231.23 29.55
C ARG A 1034 49.33 -231.24 29.02
N GLU A 1035 48.56 -230.17 29.22
CA GLU A 1035 47.15 -230.09 28.80
C GLU A 1035 46.99 -229.58 27.35
N VAL A 1036 47.78 -228.58 26.96
CA VAL A 1036 47.63 -227.84 25.69
C VAL A 1036 47.68 -228.73 24.44
N SER A 1037 48.51 -229.78 24.41
CA SER A 1037 48.66 -230.64 23.22
C SER A 1037 47.49 -231.58 22.96
N VAL A 1038 46.71 -231.98 23.98
CA VAL A 1038 45.53 -232.85 23.77
C VAL A 1038 44.48 -232.12 22.92
N LEU A 1039 44.27 -230.82 23.19
CA LEU A 1039 43.30 -229.98 22.50
C LEU A 1039 43.65 -229.70 21.03
N ARG A 1040 44.94 -229.66 20.67
CA ARG A 1040 45.39 -229.38 19.29
C ARG A 1040 44.92 -230.42 18.27
N SER A 1041 44.71 -231.67 18.69
CA SER A 1041 44.20 -232.74 17.81
C SER A 1041 42.78 -232.50 17.27
N LYS A 1042 41.98 -231.65 17.93
CA LYS A 1042 40.53 -231.55 17.70
C LYS A 1042 40.12 -230.40 16.78
N VAL A 1043 40.98 -229.40 16.58
CA VAL A 1043 40.67 -228.19 15.79
C VAL A 1043 40.76 -228.43 14.28
N ALA A 1044 41.72 -229.24 13.83
CA ALA A 1044 41.98 -229.45 12.40
C ALA A 1044 40.80 -230.06 11.63
N GLN A 1045 39.92 -230.81 12.32
CA GLN A 1045 38.79 -231.54 11.73
C GLN A 1045 37.62 -230.63 11.30
N LEU A 1046 37.56 -229.37 11.77
CA LEU A 1046 36.42 -228.47 11.56
C LEU A 1046 36.65 -227.39 10.48
N GLN A 1047 37.91 -227.13 10.10
CA GLN A 1047 38.24 -226.01 9.22
C GLN A 1047 37.86 -226.26 7.75
N THR A 1048 37.78 -227.53 7.31
CA THR A 1048 37.48 -227.91 5.93
C THR A 1048 36.03 -227.65 5.48
N ASP A 1049 35.10 -227.53 6.42
CA ASP A 1049 33.68 -227.49 6.11
C ASP A 1049 33.20 -226.04 5.79
N TYR A 1050 34.01 -225.05 6.18
CA TYR A 1050 33.64 -223.63 6.15
C TYR A 1050 33.72 -222.99 4.75
N ASP A 1051 34.72 -223.34 3.93
CA ASP A 1051 35.02 -222.64 2.67
C ASP A 1051 34.00 -222.88 1.54
N ILE A 1052 33.04 -223.78 1.74
CA ILE A 1052 31.95 -224.07 0.80
C ILE A 1052 30.95 -222.89 0.71
N LEU A 1053 30.76 -222.10 1.78
CA LEU A 1053 29.62 -221.18 1.91
C LEU A 1053 29.82 -219.75 1.36
N LYS A 1054 31.06 -219.27 1.19
CA LYS A 1054 31.34 -217.81 1.15
C LYS A 1054 31.07 -217.09 -0.20
N ARG A 1055 30.54 -217.75 -1.23
CA ARG A 1055 30.50 -217.22 -2.62
C ARG A 1055 29.23 -216.42 -3.04
N GLN A 1056 28.41 -215.89 -2.12
CA GLN A 1056 27.04 -215.44 -2.48
C GLN A 1056 26.57 -213.99 -2.15
N LEU A 1057 27.26 -213.15 -1.34
CA LEU A 1057 26.56 -212.00 -0.68
C LEU A 1057 26.96 -210.55 -1.06
N THR A 1058 28.03 -210.29 -1.81
CA THR A 1058 28.55 -208.90 -1.98
C THR A 1058 27.95 -208.14 -3.18
N THR A 1059 26.66 -207.79 -3.12
CA THR A 1059 25.96 -207.05 -4.20
C THR A 1059 24.97 -205.96 -3.75
N GLU A 1060 24.79 -205.74 -2.44
CA GLU A 1060 23.68 -204.94 -1.89
C GLU A 1060 24.15 -203.72 -1.05
N ARG A 1061 24.08 -202.51 -1.66
CA ARG A 1061 23.83 -201.15 -1.09
C ARG A 1061 24.74 -200.04 -1.63
N PHE A 1062 24.13 -198.98 -2.19
CA PHE A 1062 24.83 -197.81 -2.77
C PHE A 1062 24.09 -196.45 -2.67
N GLU A 1063 22.76 -196.41 -2.42
CA GLU A 1063 21.94 -195.34 -3.02
C GLU A 1063 21.54 -194.10 -2.19
N ARG A 1064 21.64 -194.10 -0.85
CA ARG A 1064 20.61 -193.41 -0.04
C ARG A 1064 20.95 -192.16 0.78
N GLU A 1065 21.77 -191.23 0.25
CA GLU A 1065 21.55 -189.78 0.48
C GLU A 1065 22.26 -188.90 -0.57
N ARG A 1066 21.55 -187.95 -1.20
CA ARG A 1066 22.11 -187.04 -2.24
C ARG A 1066 21.35 -185.69 -2.39
N ALA A 1067 20.74 -185.21 -1.30
CA ALA A 1067 19.90 -184.01 -1.24
C ALA A 1067 20.03 -183.42 0.19
N ILE A 1068 19.79 -182.13 0.50
CA ILE A 1068 19.47 -180.90 -0.25
C ILE A 1068 20.23 -179.78 0.52
N GLN A 1069 20.93 -178.78 -0.03
CA GLN A 1069 21.19 -178.34 -1.40
C GLN A 1069 19.95 -178.07 -2.28
N GLU A 1070 19.75 -176.80 -2.63
CA GLU A 1070 18.66 -176.26 -3.48
C GLU A 1070 17.29 -176.11 -2.78
N MET A 1071 16.66 -174.93 -2.95
CA MET A 1071 15.42 -174.46 -2.30
C MET A 1071 15.59 -174.08 -0.80
N ARG A 1072 14.89 -173.11 -0.19
CA ARG A 1072 13.45 -172.72 -0.22
C ARG A 1072 12.55 -173.86 0.31
N ARG A 1073 11.43 -173.51 0.95
CA ARG A 1073 10.44 -174.43 1.57
C ARG A 1073 10.99 -175.18 2.80
N HIS A 1074 10.47 -175.01 4.01
CA HIS A 1074 9.47 -174.07 4.55
C HIS A 1074 9.87 -173.72 6.01
N GLY A 1075 9.15 -172.80 6.66
CA GLY A 1075 9.61 -172.14 7.89
C GLY A 1075 9.36 -172.87 9.22
N LEU A 1076 9.40 -172.08 10.30
CA LEU A 1076 8.72 -172.26 11.59
C LEU A 1076 9.26 -173.29 12.62
N THR A 1077 9.83 -172.72 13.70
CA THR A 1077 9.48 -172.96 15.13
C THR A 1077 9.75 -174.28 15.87
N THR A 1078 10.23 -174.12 17.12
CA THR A 1078 9.93 -174.94 18.35
C THR A 1078 10.41 -176.41 18.42
N SER A 1079 10.68 -177.02 19.59
CA SER A 1079 11.00 -176.57 20.96
C SER A 1079 11.44 -177.79 21.84
N LEU A 1080 11.86 -177.53 23.09
CA LEU A 1080 12.00 -178.43 24.27
C LEU A 1080 13.38 -179.05 24.61
N ARG A 1081 13.93 -178.58 25.76
CA ARG A 1081 14.30 -179.32 27.01
C ARG A 1081 14.70 -180.82 26.92
N THR A 1082 15.70 -181.36 27.63
CA THR A 1082 16.48 -180.85 28.81
C THR A 1082 17.80 -181.63 29.07
N SER A 1083 18.68 -181.05 29.92
CA SER A 1083 19.70 -181.67 30.82
C SER A 1083 20.90 -182.50 30.28
N SER A 1084 22.11 -181.97 30.53
CA SER A 1084 23.36 -182.55 31.14
C SER A 1084 23.86 -183.99 30.84
N PRO A 1085 25.19 -184.32 30.96
CA PRO A 1085 26.40 -183.47 31.18
C PRO A 1085 27.67 -183.80 30.31
N LEU A 1086 28.69 -182.93 30.40
CA LEU A 1086 30.17 -183.14 30.28
C LEU A 1086 30.83 -183.82 29.03
N SER A 1087 31.79 -183.10 28.41
CA SER A 1087 33.24 -183.48 28.23
C SER A 1087 33.90 -183.23 26.85
N SER A 1088 35.24 -183.14 26.86
CA SER A 1088 36.27 -183.27 25.80
C SER A 1088 36.39 -182.32 24.57
N THR A 1089 37.38 -181.40 24.65
CA THR A 1089 38.65 -181.43 23.87
C THR A 1089 38.74 -181.07 22.36
N LEU A 1090 39.34 -179.88 22.08
CA LEU A 1090 40.18 -179.48 20.89
C LEU A 1090 39.53 -179.46 19.46
N ARG A 1091 40.14 -178.94 18.38
CA ARG A 1091 40.97 -177.72 18.04
C ARG A 1091 41.34 -177.85 16.53
N SER A 1092 41.43 -176.76 15.75
CA SER A 1092 41.81 -176.83 14.31
C SER A 1092 42.85 -175.77 13.85
N PRO A 1093 43.69 -176.02 12.81
CA PRO A 1093 45.01 -175.35 12.68
C PRO A 1093 45.49 -174.96 11.23
N SER A 1094 46.80 -174.63 11.12
CA SER A 1094 47.68 -174.67 9.90
C SER A 1094 47.40 -173.65 8.77
N HIS A 1095 48.37 -173.19 7.94
CA HIS A 1095 49.67 -173.73 7.45
C HIS A 1095 50.79 -172.64 7.52
N SER A 1096 52.10 -172.84 7.82
CA SER A 1096 53.18 -173.81 7.45
C SER A 1096 53.91 -173.47 6.13
N PRO A 1097 55.21 -173.83 5.91
CA PRO A 1097 56.20 -174.64 6.69
C PRO A 1097 57.39 -173.75 7.21
N GLU A 1098 58.67 -174.15 7.47
CA GLU A 1098 59.48 -175.40 7.45
C GLU A 1098 60.70 -175.30 8.44
N ARG A 1099 61.51 -176.38 8.56
CA ARG A 1099 62.91 -176.54 9.06
C ARG A 1099 63.38 -176.09 10.47
N ALA A 1100 63.76 -177.12 11.25
CA ALA A 1100 64.99 -177.27 12.07
C ALA A 1100 65.19 -176.38 13.35
N LEU A 1101 65.67 -176.88 14.50
CA LEU A 1101 66.10 -178.23 14.95
C LEU A 1101 66.08 -178.31 16.51
N ILE A 1102 65.75 -179.48 17.11
CA ILE A 1102 66.02 -179.91 18.53
C ILE A 1102 65.32 -179.06 19.64
N ARG A 1103 64.27 -179.46 20.41
CA ARG A 1103 63.73 -180.73 20.97
C ARG A 1103 64.48 -181.22 22.24
N MET A 1104 63.90 -181.67 23.38
CA MET A 1104 62.56 -182.21 23.74
C MET A 1104 62.06 -181.64 25.11
N GLU A 1105 60.77 -181.48 25.43
CA GLU A 1105 59.71 -182.43 25.87
C GLU A 1105 60.07 -183.28 27.13
N GLY A 1106 59.20 -183.51 28.14
CA GLY A 1106 57.86 -182.97 28.43
C GLY A 1106 56.87 -183.98 29.06
N THR A 1107 56.24 -183.67 30.21
CA THR A 1107 55.20 -184.49 30.92
C THR A 1107 54.46 -183.59 31.95
N THR A 1108 53.13 -183.40 31.88
CA THR A 1108 52.00 -184.05 32.63
C THR A 1108 51.95 -183.72 34.14
N THR A 1109 50.81 -183.72 34.86
CA THR A 1109 49.53 -184.47 34.74
C THR A 1109 48.27 -183.57 34.92
N GLU A 1110 46.99 -183.94 34.74
CA GLU A 1110 46.28 -185.24 34.89
C GLU A 1110 46.89 -186.46 34.16
N LYS A 1111 46.85 -187.67 34.73
CA LYS A 1111 46.51 -188.03 36.13
C LYS A 1111 47.75 -188.01 37.02
#